data_AF-A0A9D8KAC5-F1
#
_entry.id   AF-A0A9D8KAC5-F1
#
_cell.length_a   1.000
_cell.length_b   1.000
_cell.length_c   1.000
_cell.angle_alpha   90.00
_cell.angle_beta   90.00
_cell.angle_gamma   90.00
#
_symmetry.space_group_name_H-M   'P 1'
#
loop_
_entity.id
_entity.type
_entity.pdbx_description
1 polymer ?
#
loop_
_entity_poly.entity_id
_entity_poly.type
_entity_poly.pdbx_seq_one_letter_code
_entity_poly.pdbx_strand_id
1 'polypeptide(L)'
;MSLLHATWLFPPEGAGGRLLLWADTWRVAAPVRPTLAVPDHPFTLNWDDLADWLQEHDLWSEALRPAQASLTLPSRPQATRGRRLAAADAWSGLPLQAGEPIPKQVSWWPWKVEGLAMEPGAAADWLSGLPLSGHHPDLADELRWWSHLQRWAMSLIARGRWLPQVEEGRARWLPLLNREGDRRRLEDLASGLPQVATCAIAAAAAPAEGSLACRRPGSGRLRVASLLEALLDGQLRNGFAPANKELDPLLAAWQKALGRGDGRLALDPEQTERLETATHHWREAVAGRVAPARGCLELFTPAEGEELWDLRFSLQAEAEPTLRLNAAAVWTAGDGTLRLGEVEVRQPGELLLEGLGRALQVFEPLERGLESAAPEQMRLTPAEAFVLVRTAASQLRDVGVGVVLPGSLSGGLASRLGLAIEAELPGGSRGLSLGEGLDWRWELMIGGVTLSLKDLERLAAKRSPLVQHKGVWIELRPGDLKNAERFCAADPELSLDEALRLTASDGETLMRLPVHRFLAGPRLQAVLEQYHQQKAPDPLPAPEGFAGQLRPYQERGLGWLTFLHRFDQGACLADDMGLGKTIQLLAFLQHLKVAGDLKRPVLLVAPTSVLTNWRREAAGFTPELVVREHYGPRRPSSEPALKRPWRG
;
A
#
# COMPACT_ATOMS: atom_id res chain seq x y z
N MET A 1 28.38 -4.13 3.34
CA MET A 1 26.94 -3.85 3.35
C MET A 1 26.28 -5.07 2.74
N SER A 2 25.49 -5.77 3.53
CA SER A 2 24.80 -7.00 3.13
C SER A 2 23.31 -6.71 3.15
N LEU A 3 22.57 -7.29 2.21
CA LEU A 3 21.13 -7.08 2.09
C LEU A 3 20.41 -8.41 2.30
N LEU A 4 19.51 -8.45 3.27
CA LEU A 4 18.72 -9.65 3.57
C LEU A 4 17.51 -9.76 2.63
N HIS A 5 17.35 -10.95 2.07
CA HIS A 5 16.26 -11.34 1.18
C HIS A 5 15.45 -12.50 1.77
N ALA A 6 14.19 -12.60 1.34
CA ALA A 6 13.31 -13.71 1.71
C ALA A 6 12.55 -14.27 0.50
N THR A 7 12.63 -15.58 0.33
CA THR A 7 12.07 -16.27 -0.84
C THR A 7 11.33 -17.53 -0.40
N TRP A 8 10.15 -17.78 -0.97
CA TRP A 8 9.40 -19.00 -0.69
C TRP A 8 9.88 -20.16 -1.55
N LEU A 9 10.21 -21.28 -0.89
CA LEU A 9 10.55 -22.54 -1.53
C LEU A 9 9.31 -23.38 -1.73
N PHE A 10 8.98 -23.63 -2.99
CA PHE A 10 7.93 -24.56 -3.37
C PHE A 10 8.51 -25.98 -3.47
N PRO A 11 7.98 -26.95 -2.71
CA PRO A 11 8.43 -28.32 -2.79
C PRO A 11 7.89 -29.00 -4.06
N PRO A 12 8.53 -30.11 -4.49
CA PRO A 12 7.88 -31.07 -5.37
C PRO A 12 6.68 -31.70 -4.63
N GLU A 13 5.56 -31.81 -5.34
CA GLU A 13 4.23 -32.35 -4.96
C GLU A 13 4.02 -32.81 -3.49
N GLY A 14 3.07 -32.16 -2.81
CA GLY A 14 2.47 -32.66 -1.56
C GLY A 14 3.21 -32.37 -0.24
N ALA A 15 4.34 -31.64 -0.22
CA ALA A 15 4.97 -31.15 1.01
C ALA A 15 4.64 -29.67 1.29
N GLY A 16 4.79 -29.23 2.56
CA GLY A 16 4.65 -27.83 2.95
C GLY A 16 5.78 -26.97 2.40
N GLY A 17 5.45 -25.75 1.96
CA GLY A 17 6.46 -24.77 1.53
C GLY A 17 7.30 -24.25 2.70
N ARG A 18 8.45 -23.64 2.40
CA ARG A 18 9.36 -23.07 3.41
C ARG A 18 9.79 -21.67 3.03
N LEU A 19 10.00 -20.79 4.01
CA LEU A 19 10.60 -19.48 3.80
C LEU A 19 12.13 -19.63 3.87
N LEU A 20 12.83 -19.32 2.78
CA LEU A 20 14.29 -19.24 2.71
C LEU A 20 14.73 -17.80 2.94
N LEU A 21 15.56 -17.60 3.96
CA LEU A 21 16.33 -16.39 4.17
C LEU A 21 17.70 -16.54 3.55
N TRP A 22 18.13 -15.54 2.80
CA TRP A 22 19.46 -15.48 2.20
C TRP A 22 19.90 -14.01 2.12
N ALA A 23 21.20 -13.76 2.09
CA ALA A 23 21.70 -12.40 1.95
C ALA A 23 22.78 -12.35 0.88
N ASP A 24 22.85 -11.26 0.15
CA ASP A 24 23.97 -10.93 -0.70
C ASP A 24 24.81 -9.81 -0.10
N THR A 25 26.07 -9.72 -0.51
CA THR A 25 27.00 -8.73 0.01
C THR A 25 27.86 -8.17 -1.12
N TRP A 26 28.31 -6.93 -0.92
CA TRP A 26 29.20 -6.29 -1.88
C TRP A 26 30.57 -7.00 -1.90
N ARG A 27 30.95 -7.57 -3.06
CA ARG A 27 32.29 -8.08 -3.33
C ARG A 27 32.60 -8.13 -4.83
N VAL A 28 33.88 -8.27 -5.17
CA VAL A 28 34.35 -8.35 -6.56
C VAL A 28 34.26 -9.80 -7.05
N ALA A 29 33.59 -10.03 -8.19
CA ALA A 29 33.47 -11.34 -8.82
C ALA A 29 33.77 -11.29 -10.33
N ALA A 30 34.16 -12.42 -10.91
CA ALA A 30 34.35 -12.57 -12.34
C ALA A 30 33.05 -13.01 -13.03
N PRO A 31 32.72 -12.50 -14.24
CA PRO A 31 31.53 -12.92 -14.98
C PRO A 31 31.48 -14.43 -15.21
N VAL A 32 30.32 -15.02 -14.93
CA VAL A 32 30.08 -16.45 -15.13
C VAL A 32 29.61 -16.71 -16.56
N ARG A 33 29.91 -17.90 -17.10
CA ARG A 33 29.45 -18.37 -18.42
C ARG A 33 28.43 -19.51 -18.25
N PRO A 34 27.53 -19.74 -19.22
CA PRO A 34 26.46 -20.72 -19.09
C PRO A 34 27.09 -22.10 -19.10
N THR A 35 26.72 -22.93 -18.12
CA THR A 35 27.00 -24.36 -18.15
C THR A 35 25.68 -25.12 -18.12
N LEU A 36 25.71 -26.45 -18.24
CA LEU A 36 24.51 -27.29 -18.10
C LEU A 36 23.96 -27.27 -16.66
N ALA A 37 24.73 -26.77 -15.69
CA ALA A 37 24.34 -26.65 -14.30
C ALA A 37 24.10 -25.18 -13.91
N VAL A 38 23.23 -24.97 -12.93
CA VAL A 38 22.99 -23.63 -12.34
C VAL A 38 24.23 -23.20 -11.56
N PRO A 39 24.85 -22.06 -11.89
CA PRO A 39 26.06 -21.59 -11.20
C PRO A 39 25.75 -21.03 -9.81
N ASP A 40 26.73 -21.08 -8.90
CA ASP A 40 26.65 -20.45 -7.58
C ASP A 40 26.54 -18.93 -7.69
N HIS A 41 25.69 -18.33 -6.84
CA HIS A 41 25.52 -16.89 -6.77
C HIS A 41 26.77 -16.26 -6.14
N PRO A 42 27.56 -15.48 -6.89
CA PRO A 42 28.88 -15.04 -6.47
C PRO A 42 28.84 -14.04 -5.30
N PHE A 43 27.69 -13.47 -4.96
CA PHE A 43 27.55 -12.47 -3.88
C PHE A 43 26.85 -12.99 -2.63
N THR A 44 26.34 -14.23 -2.63
CA THR A 44 25.58 -14.79 -1.49
C THR A 44 26.47 -15.14 -0.30
N LEU A 45 26.03 -14.81 0.92
CA LEU A 45 26.67 -15.29 2.15
C LEU A 45 26.52 -16.80 2.30
N ASN A 46 27.55 -17.47 2.81
CA ASN A 46 27.41 -18.89 3.19
C ASN A 46 26.55 -19.02 4.47
N TRP A 47 26.25 -20.25 4.88
CA TRP A 47 25.39 -20.50 6.04
C TRP A 47 25.92 -19.92 7.36
N ASP A 48 27.23 -20.01 7.60
CA ASP A 48 27.85 -19.54 8.85
C ASP A 48 27.84 -18.01 8.90
N ASP A 49 28.28 -17.35 7.83
CA ASP A 49 28.27 -15.88 7.70
C ASP A 49 26.84 -15.32 7.81
N LEU A 50 25.84 -16.00 7.23
CA LEU A 50 24.44 -15.58 7.34
C LEU A 50 23.90 -15.77 8.76
N ALA A 51 24.29 -16.85 9.45
CA ALA A 51 23.87 -17.08 10.83
C ALA A 51 24.42 -16.01 11.77
N ASP A 52 25.72 -15.69 11.66
CA ASP A 52 26.37 -14.63 12.42
C ASP A 52 25.72 -13.27 12.12
N TRP A 53 25.47 -12.97 10.84
CA TRP A 53 24.80 -11.73 10.44
C TRP A 53 23.40 -11.60 11.04
N LEU A 54 22.60 -12.67 11.04
CA LEU A 54 21.26 -12.66 11.65
C LEU A 54 21.31 -12.48 13.17
N GLN A 55 22.34 -13.02 13.85
CA GLN A 55 22.52 -12.82 15.29
C GLN A 55 22.88 -11.37 15.61
N GLU A 56 23.79 -10.76 14.85
CA GLU A 56 24.20 -9.36 15.04
C GLU A 56 23.04 -8.36 14.86
N HIS A 57 22.02 -8.73 14.07
CA HIS A 57 20.86 -7.88 13.76
C HIS A 57 19.60 -8.24 14.55
N ASP A 58 19.69 -9.10 15.58
CA ASP A 58 18.55 -9.60 16.37
C ASP A 58 17.44 -10.27 15.52
N LEU A 59 17.83 -10.93 14.42
CA LEU A 59 16.93 -11.61 13.48
C LEU A 59 17.09 -13.14 13.51
N TRP A 60 17.91 -13.69 14.41
CA TRP A 60 18.11 -15.13 14.54
C TRP A 60 16.87 -15.86 15.09
N SER A 61 16.65 -17.09 14.61
CA SER A 61 15.62 -18.00 15.12
C SER A 61 16.15 -19.43 15.18
N GLU A 62 15.88 -20.14 16.28
CA GLU A 62 16.24 -21.56 16.43
C GLU A 62 15.51 -22.48 15.46
N ALA A 63 14.49 -22.00 14.75
CA ALA A 63 13.77 -22.75 13.73
C ALA A 63 14.51 -22.80 12.38
N LEU A 64 15.56 -21.98 12.19
CA LEU A 64 16.32 -21.89 10.96
C LEU A 64 17.15 -23.16 10.71
N ARG A 65 17.11 -23.68 9.47
CA ARG A 65 17.87 -24.86 9.04
C ARG A 65 18.59 -24.57 7.71
N PRO A 66 19.84 -25.01 7.52
CA PRO A 66 20.55 -24.86 6.26
C PRO A 66 19.75 -25.38 5.06
N ALA A 67 19.72 -24.58 4.00
CA ALA A 67 19.04 -24.91 2.75
C ALA A 67 19.78 -24.32 1.55
N GLN A 68 19.51 -24.88 0.37
CA GLN A 68 19.98 -24.36 -0.92
C GLN A 68 18.81 -24.33 -1.90
N ALA A 69 18.79 -23.29 -2.74
CA ALA A 69 17.78 -23.12 -3.77
C ALA A 69 18.37 -22.53 -5.05
N SER A 70 17.74 -22.83 -6.18
CA SER A 70 18.03 -22.17 -7.45
C SER A 70 17.02 -21.04 -7.65
N LEU A 71 17.51 -19.81 -7.71
CA LEU A 71 16.72 -18.59 -7.88
C LEU A 71 16.96 -17.98 -9.26
N THR A 72 15.91 -17.52 -9.92
CA THR A 72 16.07 -16.70 -11.13
C THR A 72 16.14 -15.23 -10.73
N LEU A 73 17.31 -14.62 -10.89
CA LEU A 73 17.58 -13.26 -10.42
C LEU A 73 17.93 -12.30 -11.57
N PRO A 74 17.64 -11.00 -11.41
CA PRO A 74 18.14 -9.94 -12.28
C PRO A 74 19.66 -10.04 -12.44
N SER A 75 20.11 -10.08 -13.68
CA SER A 75 21.52 -10.28 -14.02
C SER A 75 21.94 -9.38 -15.17
N ARG A 76 23.15 -8.83 -15.02
CA ARG A 76 23.78 -7.94 -15.98
C ARG A 76 24.74 -8.72 -16.89
N PRO A 77 24.59 -8.64 -18.23
CA PRO A 77 25.57 -9.20 -19.13
C PRO A 77 26.89 -8.41 -19.06
N GLN A 78 28.01 -9.12 -18.94
CA GLN A 78 29.34 -8.54 -18.86
C GLN A 78 30.35 -9.40 -19.60
N ALA A 79 31.17 -8.77 -20.44
CA ALA A 79 32.24 -9.47 -21.13
C ALA A 79 33.41 -9.77 -20.17
N THR A 80 33.97 -10.97 -20.27
CA THR A 80 35.27 -11.28 -19.65
C THR A 80 36.35 -10.32 -20.18
N ARG A 81 37.20 -9.79 -19.28
CA ARG A 81 38.26 -8.80 -19.60
C ARG A 81 38.98 -9.14 -20.91
N GLY A 82 38.97 -8.20 -21.87
CA GLY A 82 39.71 -8.27 -23.14
C GLY A 82 38.92 -8.64 -24.40
N ARG A 83 37.59 -8.86 -24.35
CA ARG A 83 36.74 -9.10 -25.53
C ARG A 83 35.46 -8.24 -25.52
N ARG A 84 35.02 -7.77 -26.69
CA ARG A 84 33.63 -7.27 -26.89
C ARG A 84 32.72 -8.49 -27.04
N LEU A 85 31.59 -8.52 -26.33
CA LEU A 85 30.53 -9.51 -26.54
C LEU A 85 30.02 -9.39 -27.98
N ALA A 86 30.22 -10.42 -28.81
CA ALA A 86 29.56 -10.53 -30.10
C ALA A 86 28.16 -11.13 -29.91
N ALA A 87 27.20 -10.81 -30.79
CA ALA A 87 25.81 -11.32 -30.71
C ALA A 87 25.68 -12.86 -30.77
N ALA A 88 26.76 -13.57 -31.11
CA ALA A 88 26.85 -15.03 -31.21
C ALA A 88 27.53 -15.71 -29.99
N ASP A 89 28.00 -14.94 -28.99
CA ASP A 89 28.62 -15.52 -27.80
C ASP A 89 27.58 -16.01 -26.78
N ALA A 90 27.83 -17.16 -26.16
CA ALA A 90 27.04 -17.68 -25.04
C ALA A 90 26.99 -16.66 -23.88
N TRP A 91 25.80 -16.43 -23.30
CA TRP A 91 25.54 -15.39 -22.28
C TRP A 91 26.60 -15.38 -21.17
N SER A 92 27.21 -14.24 -20.86
CA SER A 92 28.13 -14.11 -19.71
C SER A 92 27.76 -12.90 -18.88
N GLY A 93 27.75 -13.03 -17.56
CA GLY A 93 27.26 -11.98 -16.68
C GLY A 93 27.42 -12.25 -15.20
N LEU A 94 26.88 -11.32 -14.42
CA LEU A 94 26.80 -11.36 -12.95
C LEU A 94 25.36 -11.03 -12.52
N PRO A 95 24.90 -11.49 -11.36
CA PRO A 95 23.66 -10.98 -10.77
C PRO A 95 23.83 -9.49 -10.42
N LEU A 96 22.72 -8.77 -10.28
CA LEU A 96 22.78 -7.41 -9.72
C LEU A 96 23.23 -7.47 -8.26
N GLN A 97 24.00 -6.47 -7.82
CA GLN A 97 24.46 -6.37 -6.42
C GLN A 97 23.44 -5.64 -5.54
N ALA A 98 23.45 -5.94 -4.23
CA ALA A 98 22.79 -5.14 -3.20
C ALA A 98 22.96 -3.63 -3.42
N GLY A 99 21.84 -2.91 -3.54
CA GLY A 99 21.81 -1.46 -3.71
C GLY A 99 22.22 -0.94 -5.09
N GLU A 100 22.52 -1.81 -6.07
CA GLU A 100 22.78 -1.39 -7.44
C GLU A 100 21.46 -0.94 -8.11
N PRO A 101 21.42 0.24 -8.76
CA PRO A 101 20.22 0.68 -9.47
C PRO A 101 19.91 -0.27 -10.62
N ILE A 102 18.63 -0.66 -10.75
CA ILE A 102 18.18 -1.58 -11.80
C ILE A 102 18.41 -0.93 -13.18
N PRO A 103 19.23 -1.53 -14.06
CA PRO A 103 19.50 -0.96 -15.36
C PRO A 103 18.30 -1.07 -16.31
N LYS A 104 18.26 -0.23 -17.35
CA LYS A 104 17.17 -0.22 -18.37
C LYS A 104 17.01 -1.56 -19.10
N GLN A 105 18.08 -2.36 -19.19
CA GLN A 105 18.06 -3.70 -19.75
C GLN A 105 18.63 -4.67 -18.72
N VAL A 106 17.81 -5.65 -18.32
CA VAL A 106 18.16 -6.71 -17.37
C VAL A 106 17.82 -8.04 -18.01
N SER A 107 18.72 -9.02 -17.87
CA SER A 107 18.43 -10.41 -18.19
C SER A 107 18.11 -11.17 -16.90
N TRP A 108 17.21 -12.14 -16.97
CA TRP A 108 16.88 -13.00 -15.83
C TRP A 108 17.68 -14.29 -15.96
N TRP A 109 18.47 -14.63 -14.94
CA TRP A 109 19.37 -15.79 -14.99
C TRP A 109 19.28 -16.63 -13.71
N PRO A 110 19.36 -17.98 -13.81
CA PRO A 110 19.39 -18.87 -12.65
C PRO A 110 20.71 -18.79 -11.88
N TRP A 111 20.60 -18.72 -10.56
CA TRP A 111 21.72 -18.74 -9.62
C TRP A 111 21.40 -19.65 -8.44
N LYS A 112 22.39 -20.42 -7.99
CA LYS A 112 22.30 -21.24 -6.80
C LYS A 112 22.66 -20.40 -5.58
N VAL A 113 21.75 -20.35 -4.61
CA VAL A 113 21.82 -19.52 -3.42
C VAL A 113 21.83 -20.41 -2.19
N GLU A 114 22.75 -20.12 -1.27
CA GLU A 114 22.79 -20.70 0.06
C GLU A 114 22.02 -19.81 1.05
N GLY A 115 21.29 -20.44 1.96
CA GLY A 115 20.54 -19.70 2.96
C GLY A 115 20.03 -20.60 4.08
N LEU A 116 19.18 -20.03 4.92
CA LEU A 116 18.56 -20.70 6.05
C LEU A 116 17.04 -20.71 5.87
N ALA A 117 16.43 -21.89 5.87
CA ALA A 117 14.99 -22.06 5.68
C ALA A 117 14.28 -22.35 7.00
N MET A 118 13.01 -21.94 7.07
CA MET A 118 12.12 -22.24 8.19
C MET A 118 10.72 -22.67 7.70
N GLU A 119 10.04 -23.46 8.53
CA GLU A 119 8.67 -23.93 8.28
C GLU A 119 7.64 -22.79 8.41
N PRO A 120 6.45 -22.89 7.79
CA PRO A 120 5.48 -21.79 7.70
C PRO A 120 5.07 -21.17 9.04
N GLY A 121 4.89 -21.98 10.09
CA GLY A 121 4.55 -21.46 11.42
C GLY A 121 5.65 -20.58 12.02
N ALA A 122 6.90 -21.05 11.96
CA ALA A 122 8.06 -20.25 12.40
C ALA A 122 8.30 -19.03 11.50
N ALA A 123 8.05 -19.16 10.20
CA ALA A 123 8.09 -18.04 9.25
C ALA A 123 7.11 -16.94 9.61
N ALA A 124 5.88 -17.31 9.95
CA ALA A 124 4.85 -16.37 10.35
C ALA A 124 5.24 -15.59 11.62
N ASP A 125 5.81 -16.28 12.61
CA ASP A 125 6.28 -15.65 13.86
C ASP A 125 7.46 -14.70 13.59
N TRP A 126 8.44 -15.15 12.80
CA TRP A 126 9.61 -14.35 12.42
C TRP A 126 9.21 -13.08 11.64
N LEU A 127 8.36 -13.23 10.62
CA LEU A 127 7.87 -12.11 9.80
C LEU A 127 7.07 -11.08 10.62
N SER A 128 6.43 -11.51 11.70
CA SER A 128 5.68 -10.61 12.59
C SER A 128 6.59 -9.67 13.39
N GLY A 129 7.85 -10.05 13.60
CA GLY A 129 8.87 -9.23 14.26
C GLY A 129 9.48 -8.15 13.36
N LEU A 130 9.24 -8.20 12.05
CA LEU A 130 9.83 -7.26 11.10
C LEU A 130 9.20 -5.86 11.16
N PRO A 131 9.99 -4.81 10.87
CA PRO A 131 9.51 -3.44 10.80
C PRO A 131 8.48 -3.26 9.68
N LEU A 132 7.55 -2.36 9.95
CA LEU A 132 6.32 -2.19 9.18
C LEU A 132 6.41 -1.08 8.13
N SER A 133 7.27 -0.11 8.41
CA SER A 133 7.45 1.12 7.66
C SER A 133 8.85 1.65 7.93
N GLY A 134 9.33 2.54 7.07
CA GLY A 134 10.70 3.07 7.17
C GLY A 134 11.67 2.30 6.28
N HIS A 135 12.72 3.00 5.86
CA HIS A 135 13.77 2.41 5.04
C HIS A 135 14.82 1.78 5.97
N HIS A 136 14.98 0.47 5.86
CA HIS A 136 16.00 -0.27 6.57
C HIS A 136 17.11 -0.59 5.58
N PRO A 137 18.33 -0.06 5.77
CA PRO A 137 19.41 -0.19 4.78
C PRO A 137 19.85 -1.64 4.54
N ASP A 138 19.57 -2.53 5.50
CA ASP A 138 20.02 -3.91 5.54
C ASP A 138 18.92 -4.92 5.17
N LEU A 139 17.68 -4.46 4.95
CA LEU A 139 16.54 -5.32 4.59
C LEU A 139 16.04 -4.96 3.19
N ALA A 140 15.90 -5.97 2.32
CA ALA A 140 15.35 -5.77 0.99
C ALA A 140 13.85 -5.41 1.03
N ASP A 141 13.38 -4.70 0.00
CA ASP A 141 12.00 -4.19 -0.07
C ASP A 141 10.94 -5.30 -0.03
N GLU A 142 11.23 -6.51 -0.52
CA GLU A 142 10.29 -7.63 -0.44
C GLU A 142 10.01 -8.12 0.98
N LEU A 143 10.92 -7.91 1.94
CA LEU A 143 10.67 -8.24 3.34
C LEU A 143 9.52 -7.41 3.92
N ARG A 144 9.35 -6.18 3.43
CA ARG A 144 8.18 -5.36 3.75
C ARG A 144 6.91 -5.99 3.19
N TRP A 145 6.94 -6.46 1.94
CA TRP A 145 5.81 -7.17 1.33
C TRP A 145 5.44 -8.42 2.14
N TRP A 146 6.42 -9.21 2.57
CA TRP A 146 6.21 -10.38 3.43
C TRP A 146 5.59 -10.00 4.79
N SER A 147 6.07 -8.91 5.44
CA SER A 147 5.50 -8.40 6.69
C SER A 147 4.02 -8.00 6.52
N HIS A 148 3.66 -7.35 5.40
CA HIS A 148 2.26 -7.00 5.10
C HIS A 148 1.39 -8.22 4.84
N LEU A 149 1.89 -9.23 4.12
CA LEU A 149 1.18 -10.49 3.89
C LEU A 149 0.91 -11.20 5.23
N GLN A 150 1.94 -11.32 6.07
CA GLN A 150 1.83 -11.97 7.37
C GLN A 150 0.85 -11.25 8.30
N ARG A 151 0.87 -9.92 8.34
CA ARG A 151 -0.12 -9.14 9.13
C ARG A 151 -1.53 -9.29 8.62
N TRP A 152 -1.71 -9.51 7.31
CA TRP A 152 -3.02 -9.83 6.77
C TRP A 152 -3.49 -11.22 7.20
N ALA A 153 -2.59 -12.22 7.22
CA ALA A 153 -2.88 -13.54 7.79
C ALA A 153 -3.36 -13.43 9.25
N MET A 154 -2.62 -12.69 10.10
CA MET A 154 -3.02 -12.42 11.48
C MET A 154 -4.38 -11.71 11.58
N SER A 155 -4.64 -10.74 10.69
CA SER A 155 -5.92 -10.04 10.65
C SER A 155 -7.07 -10.97 10.27
N LEU A 156 -6.87 -11.94 9.38
CA LEU A 156 -7.87 -12.97 9.07
C LEU A 156 -8.10 -13.89 10.28
N ILE A 157 -7.03 -14.33 10.94
CA ILE A 157 -7.11 -15.15 12.17
C ILE A 157 -7.90 -14.42 13.26
N ALA A 158 -7.54 -13.18 13.56
CA ALA A 158 -8.20 -12.37 14.59
C ALA A 158 -9.69 -12.09 14.29
N ARG A 159 -10.06 -12.00 13.00
CA ARG A 159 -11.45 -11.82 12.56
C ARG A 159 -12.23 -13.15 12.48
N GLY A 160 -11.61 -14.30 12.80
CA GLY A 160 -12.24 -15.62 12.68
C GLY A 160 -12.53 -16.02 11.23
N ARG A 161 -11.68 -15.59 10.29
CA ARG A 161 -11.89 -15.71 8.84
C ARG A 161 -11.06 -16.83 8.24
N TRP A 162 -11.34 -18.04 8.69
CA TRP A 162 -10.67 -19.25 8.24
C TRP A 162 -11.59 -20.46 8.38
N LEU A 163 -11.32 -21.50 7.59
CA LEU A 163 -12.08 -22.75 7.60
C LEU A 163 -11.13 -23.94 7.55
N PRO A 164 -11.40 -25.04 8.28
CA PRO A 164 -10.68 -26.28 8.09
C PRO A 164 -11.16 -27.00 6.82
N GLN A 165 -10.25 -27.68 6.12
CA GLN A 165 -10.56 -28.57 5.01
C GLN A 165 -9.62 -29.77 5.00
N VAL A 166 -10.04 -30.86 4.34
CA VAL A 166 -9.14 -31.93 3.92
C VAL A 166 -8.91 -31.86 2.40
N GLU A 167 -7.65 -31.93 1.99
CA GLU A 167 -7.22 -31.98 0.60
C GLU A 167 -5.98 -32.89 0.49
N GLU A 168 -5.98 -33.83 -0.46
CA GLU A 168 -4.87 -34.77 -0.72
C GLU A 168 -4.40 -35.54 0.53
N GLY A 169 -5.36 -36.02 1.34
CA GLY A 169 -5.14 -36.75 2.57
C GLY A 169 -4.61 -35.91 3.73
N ARG A 170 -4.62 -34.57 3.59
CA ARG A 170 -4.11 -33.65 4.60
C ARG A 170 -5.18 -32.65 5.05
N ALA A 171 -5.33 -32.55 6.36
CA ALA A 171 -6.13 -31.50 6.98
C ALA A 171 -5.34 -30.17 6.96
N ARG A 172 -5.98 -29.07 6.57
CA ARG A 172 -5.41 -27.71 6.50
C ARG A 172 -6.40 -26.66 6.98
N TRP A 173 -5.89 -25.55 7.50
CA TRP A 173 -6.64 -24.33 7.73
C TRP A 173 -6.48 -23.38 6.54
N LEU A 174 -7.59 -22.93 5.98
CA LEU A 174 -7.61 -22.07 4.80
C LEU A 174 -8.21 -20.70 5.13
N PRO A 175 -7.72 -19.61 4.51
CA PRO A 175 -8.28 -18.28 4.66
C PRO A 175 -9.67 -18.20 4.02
N LEU A 176 -10.60 -17.51 4.68
CA LEU A 176 -11.93 -17.25 4.14
C LEU A 176 -11.96 -15.90 3.41
N LEU A 177 -11.76 -15.93 2.09
CA LEU A 177 -11.64 -14.75 1.23
C LEU A 177 -12.97 -14.39 0.52
N ASN A 178 -14.11 -14.55 1.20
CA ASN A 178 -15.41 -14.35 0.55
C ASN A 178 -15.91 -12.89 0.54
N ARG A 179 -15.27 -11.97 1.28
CA ARG A 179 -15.66 -10.54 1.34
C ARG A 179 -14.92 -9.69 0.31
N GLU A 180 -15.52 -8.60 -0.13
CA GLU A 180 -14.90 -7.72 -1.12
C GLU A 180 -13.57 -7.14 -0.63
N GLY A 181 -13.50 -6.68 0.62
CA GLY A 181 -12.27 -6.11 1.18
C GLY A 181 -11.10 -7.11 1.23
N ASP A 182 -11.39 -8.38 1.54
CA ASP A 182 -10.37 -9.44 1.55
C ASP A 182 -9.94 -9.79 0.11
N ARG A 183 -10.87 -9.83 -0.84
CA ARG A 183 -10.56 -10.03 -2.27
C ARG A 183 -9.73 -8.89 -2.85
N ARG A 184 -10.10 -7.62 -2.59
CA ARG A 184 -9.32 -6.46 -3.05
C ARG A 184 -7.90 -6.49 -2.49
N ARG A 185 -7.74 -6.81 -1.21
CA ARG A 185 -6.42 -6.92 -0.59
C ARG A 185 -5.57 -8.04 -1.18
N LEU A 186 -6.19 -9.15 -1.61
CA LEU A 186 -5.52 -10.19 -2.38
C LEU A 186 -4.97 -9.62 -3.69
N GLU A 187 -5.77 -8.85 -4.43
CA GLU A 187 -5.34 -8.23 -5.69
C GLU A 187 -4.23 -7.20 -5.46
N ASP A 188 -4.33 -6.37 -4.43
CA ASP A 188 -3.30 -5.37 -4.08
C ASP A 188 -1.96 -6.05 -3.82
N LEU A 189 -1.95 -7.13 -3.01
CA LEU A 189 -0.75 -7.91 -2.73
C LEU A 189 -0.23 -8.67 -3.94
N ALA A 190 -1.12 -9.18 -4.80
CA ALA A 190 -0.76 -9.89 -6.03
C ALA A 190 -0.13 -8.95 -7.05
N SER A 191 -0.64 -7.73 -7.19
CA SER A 191 -0.08 -6.71 -8.08
C SER A 191 1.32 -6.26 -7.65
N GLY A 192 1.56 -6.21 -6.34
CA GLY A 192 2.86 -5.91 -5.74
C GLY A 192 3.78 -7.10 -5.51
N LEU A 193 3.46 -8.31 -5.98
CA LEU A 193 4.22 -9.54 -5.69
C LEU A 193 5.68 -9.45 -6.19
N PRO A 194 6.69 -9.44 -5.31
CA PRO A 194 8.08 -9.37 -5.73
C PRO A 194 8.49 -10.68 -6.40
N GLN A 195 9.15 -10.61 -7.56
CA GLN A 195 9.55 -11.82 -8.29
C GLN A 195 10.55 -12.66 -7.47
N VAL A 196 11.48 -12.01 -6.77
CA VAL A 196 12.45 -12.68 -5.87
C VAL A 196 11.77 -13.49 -4.75
N ALA A 197 10.55 -13.12 -4.35
CA ALA A 197 9.80 -13.85 -3.32
C ALA A 197 9.34 -15.24 -3.80
N THR A 198 9.30 -15.49 -5.13
CA THR A 198 8.63 -16.68 -5.67
C THR A 198 9.34 -17.39 -6.83
N CYS A 199 10.41 -16.81 -7.35
CA CYS A 199 11.20 -17.38 -8.45
C CYS A 199 12.24 -18.41 -7.95
N ALA A 200 11.82 -19.36 -7.10
CA ALA A 200 12.70 -20.37 -6.51
C ALA A 200 12.26 -21.81 -6.84
N ILE A 201 13.26 -22.66 -7.03
CA ILE A 201 13.11 -24.12 -7.08
C ILE A 201 14.05 -24.71 -6.04
N ALA A 202 13.52 -25.57 -5.16
CA ALA A 202 14.34 -26.29 -4.19
C ALA A 202 15.33 -27.20 -4.92
N ALA A 203 16.59 -27.28 -4.46
CA ALA A 203 17.64 -28.03 -5.16
C ALA A 203 17.32 -29.53 -5.39
N ALA A 204 16.43 -30.12 -4.58
CA ALA A 204 15.97 -31.51 -4.72
C ALA A 204 14.87 -31.71 -5.78
N ALA A 205 14.28 -30.64 -6.33
CA ALA A 205 13.31 -30.74 -7.41
C ALA A 205 14.05 -30.71 -8.75
N ALA A 206 13.93 -31.76 -9.55
CA ALA A 206 14.50 -31.80 -10.89
C ALA A 206 13.96 -30.61 -11.72
N PRO A 207 14.82 -29.83 -12.39
CA PRO A 207 14.34 -28.85 -13.35
C PRO A 207 13.55 -29.61 -14.44
N ALA A 208 12.36 -29.12 -14.78
CA ALA A 208 11.62 -29.63 -15.94
C ALA A 208 12.54 -29.56 -17.16
N GLU A 209 12.54 -30.62 -17.98
CA GLU A 209 13.43 -30.78 -19.13
C GLU A 209 13.60 -29.47 -19.91
N GLY A 210 14.81 -28.92 -19.90
CA GLY A 210 15.19 -27.74 -20.71
C GLY A 210 15.01 -26.36 -20.08
N SER A 211 14.60 -26.20 -18.81
CA SER A 211 14.50 -24.87 -18.17
C SER A 211 15.49 -24.69 -17.01
N LEU A 212 16.51 -23.84 -17.20
CA LEU A 212 17.62 -23.68 -16.24
C LEU A 212 17.25 -22.85 -14.99
N ALA A 213 16.20 -22.01 -15.00
CA ALA A 213 15.26 -21.80 -13.88
C ALA A 213 14.18 -20.77 -14.25
N CYS A 214 12.91 -21.11 -14.01
CA CYS A 214 11.93 -20.37 -13.20
C CYS A 214 10.55 -21.06 -13.26
N ARG A 215 9.90 -21.33 -12.11
CA ARG A 215 8.43 -21.41 -12.07
C ARG A 215 7.88 -20.00 -11.98
N ARG A 216 7.77 -19.31 -13.11
CA ARG A 216 6.95 -18.08 -13.15
C ARG A 216 5.53 -18.45 -12.71
N PRO A 217 4.91 -17.70 -11.79
CA PRO A 217 3.50 -17.92 -11.48
C PRO A 217 2.70 -17.72 -12.76
N GLY A 218 1.84 -18.68 -13.12
CA GLY A 218 0.79 -18.43 -14.13
C GLY A 218 -0.21 -17.38 -13.65
N SER A 219 -0.36 -17.21 -12.32
CA SER A 219 -1.18 -16.19 -11.68
C SER A 219 -0.54 -15.73 -10.37
N GLY A 220 -0.25 -14.43 -10.25
CA GLY A 220 0.24 -13.82 -9.01
C GLY A 220 -0.78 -13.97 -7.87
N ARG A 221 -2.07 -13.85 -8.20
CA ARG A 221 -3.20 -14.01 -7.27
C ARG A 221 -3.22 -15.38 -6.60
N LEU A 222 -3.21 -16.46 -7.40
CA LEU A 222 -3.18 -17.83 -6.86
C LEU A 222 -1.95 -18.04 -5.99
N ARG A 223 -0.81 -17.46 -6.38
CA ARG A 223 0.42 -17.58 -5.61
C ARG A 223 0.31 -16.89 -4.26
N VAL A 224 -0.22 -15.67 -4.20
CA VAL A 224 -0.45 -14.97 -2.93
C VAL A 224 -1.45 -15.73 -2.06
N ALA A 225 -2.51 -16.29 -2.64
CA ALA A 225 -3.47 -17.12 -1.91
C ALA A 225 -2.80 -18.34 -1.26
N SER A 226 -1.98 -19.09 -2.01
CA SER A 226 -1.24 -20.24 -1.46
C SER A 226 -0.21 -19.86 -0.39
N LEU A 227 0.46 -18.71 -0.53
CA LEU A 227 1.39 -18.21 0.48
C LEU A 227 0.64 -17.81 1.76
N LEU A 228 -0.50 -17.13 1.61
CA LEU A 228 -1.37 -16.75 2.71
C LEU A 228 -1.91 -17.98 3.44
N GLU A 229 -2.34 -19.00 2.70
CA GLU A 229 -2.77 -20.30 3.22
C GLU A 229 -1.67 -20.94 4.07
N ALA A 230 -0.43 -21.03 3.56
CA ALA A 230 0.66 -21.66 4.29
C ALA A 230 0.99 -20.94 5.61
N LEU A 231 1.05 -19.60 5.58
CA LEU A 231 1.33 -18.81 6.79
C LEU A 231 0.19 -18.92 7.82
N LEU A 232 -1.06 -18.82 7.37
CA LEU A 232 -2.24 -18.93 8.22
C LEU A 232 -2.38 -20.33 8.83
N ASP A 233 -2.16 -21.38 8.03
CA ASP A 233 -2.18 -22.77 8.47
C ASP A 233 -1.11 -23.04 9.52
N GLY A 234 0.12 -22.57 9.28
CA GLY A 234 1.23 -22.67 10.22
C GLY A 234 0.92 -22.02 11.58
N GLN A 235 0.35 -20.80 11.57
CA GLN A 235 0.00 -20.11 12.82
C GLN A 235 -1.13 -20.78 13.59
N LEU A 236 -2.20 -21.18 12.90
CA LEU A 236 -3.34 -21.80 13.56
C LEU A 236 -2.95 -23.14 14.19
N ARG A 237 -2.08 -23.93 13.54
CA ARG A 237 -1.54 -25.18 14.09
C ARG A 237 -0.79 -24.98 15.41
N ASN A 238 0.08 -23.97 15.49
CA ASN A 238 0.93 -23.72 16.67
C ASN A 238 0.11 -23.48 17.95
N GLY A 239 -1.12 -22.96 17.84
CA GLY A 239 -2.02 -22.71 18.97
C GLY A 239 -3.19 -23.70 19.10
N PHE A 240 -3.29 -24.71 18.24
CA PHE A 240 -4.46 -25.58 18.18
C PHE A 240 -4.32 -26.81 19.09
N ALA A 241 -5.23 -26.92 20.06
CA ALA A 241 -5.41 -28.12 20.87
C ALA A 241 -6.75 -28.79 20.54
N PRO A 242 -6.78 -30.10 20.21
CA PRO A 242 -8.02 -30.81 19.98
C PRO A 242 -8.86 -30.84 21.27
N ALA A 243 -10.17 -30.66 21.13
CA ALA A 243 -11.10 -30.68 22.25
C ALA A 243 -11.39 -32.14 22.67
N ASN A 244 -11.32 -32.44 23.98
CA ASN A 244 -11.57 -33.78 24.55
C ASN A 244 -13.06 -34.20 24.57
N LYS A 245 -13.88 -33.75 23.62
CA LYS A 245 -15.29 -34.15 23.54
C LYS A 245 -15.41 -35.50 22.80
N GLU A 246 -16.48 -36.24 23.09
CA GLU A 246 -16.89 -37.45 22.36
C GLU A 246 -17.30 -37.08 20.92
N LEU A 247 -16.30 -36.84 20.07
CA LEU A 247 -16.48 -36.65 18.63
C LEU A 247 -16.56 -38.02 17.95
N ASP A 248 -17.28 -38.05 16.83
CA ASP A 248 -17.23 -39.17 15.89
C ASP A 248 -15.76 -39.48 15.49
N PRO A 249 -15.36 -40.76 15.33
CA PRO A 249 -13.98 -41.12 15.01
C PRO A 249 -13.38 -40.42 13.79
N LEU A 250 -14.19 -40.16 12.75
CA LEU A 250 -13.76 -39.46 11.54
C LEU A 250 -13.43 -37.99 11.86
N LEU A 251 -14.30 -37.33 12.63
CA LEU A 251 -14.12 -35.95 13.06
C LEU A 251 -12.97 -35.81 14.08
N ALA A 252 -12.78 -36.80 14.96
CA ALA A 252 -11.66 -36.85 15.88
C ALA A 252 -10.31 -37.00 15.15
N ALA A 253 -10.26 -37.84 14.11
CA ALA A 253 -9.08 -37.98 13.26
C ALA A 253 -8.78 -36.67 12.49
N TRP A 254 -9.82 -36.03 11.95
CA TRP A 254 -9.69 -34.73 11.30
C TRP A 254 -9.16 -33.65 12.25
N GLN A 255 -9.76 -33.51 13.43
CA GLN A 255 -9.36 -32.55 14.45
C GLN A 255 -7.91 -32.77 14.88
N LYS A 256 -7.51 -34.03 15.10
CA LYS A 256 -6.13 -34.36 15.45
C LYS A 256 -5.15 -34.01 14.33
N ALA A 257 -5.52 -34.23 13.08
CA ALA A 257 -4.69 -33.88 11.92
C ALA A 257 -4.54 -32.35 11.75
N LEU A 258 -5.56 -31.55 12.09
CA LEU A 258 -5.49 -30.08 12.06
C LEU A 258 -4.48 -29.48 13.05
N GLY A 259 -4.09 -30.21 14.11
CA GLY A 259 -3.04 -29.79 15.04
C GLY A 259 -1.65 -30.38 14.74
N ARG A 260 -1.53 -31.34 13.82
CA ARG A 260 -0.23 -31.94 13.46
C ARG A 260 0.51 -31.07 12.45
N GLY A 261 1.84 -30.98 12.54
CA GLY A 261 2.64 -30.18 11.61
C GLY A 261 2.57 -30.65 10.14
N ASP A 262 2.35 -31.93 9.89
CA ASP A 262 2.24 -32.48 8.53
C ASP A 262 0.80 -32.56 8.00
N GLY A 263 -0.20 -32.32 8.86
CA GLY A 263 -1.62 -32.39 8.51
C GLY A 263 -2.13 -33.77 8.11
N ARG A 264 -1.32 -34.84 8.15
CA ARG A 264 -1.70 -36.13 7.57
C ARG A 264 -2.82 -36.80 8.36
N LEU A 265 -3.84 -37.26 7.64
CA LEU A 265 -4.90 -38.08 8.20
C LEU A 265 -4.41 -39.50 8.44
N ALA A 266 -4.81 -40.07 9.58
CA ALA A 266 -4.58 -41.46 9.92
C ALA A 266 -5.90 -42.24 9.72
N LEU A 267 -6.37 -42.26 8.47
CA LEU A 267 -7.61 -42.90 8.02
C LEU A 267 -7.32 -43.79 6.81
N ASP A 268 -8.23 -44.72 6.52
CA ASP A 268 -8.17 -45.46 5.26
C ASP A 268 -8.54 -44.55 4.05
N PRO A 269 -8.21 -44.96 2.81
CA PRO A 269 -8.48 -44.14 1.62
C PRO A 269 -9.95 -43.79 1.41
N GLU A 270 -10.88 -44.72 1.68
CA GLU A 270 -12.32 -44.51 1.49
C GLU A 270 -12.86 -43.47 2.48
N GLN A 271 -12.46 -43.57 3.74
CA GLN A 271 -12.80 -42.60 4.78
C GLN A 271 -12.19 -41.22 4.50
N THR A 272 -10.97 -41.19 3.96
CA THR A 272 -10.29 -39.95 3.56
C THR A 272 -11.05 -39.24 2.44
N GLU A 273 -11.38 -39.96 1.36
CA GLU A 273 -12.12 -39.43 0.21
C GLU A 273 -13.51 -38.92 0.62
N ARG A 274 -14.19 -39.65 1.51
CA ARG A 274 -15.49 -39.24 2.06
C ARG A 274 -15.39 -37.93 2.84
N LEU A 275 -14.35 -37.76 3.66
CA LEU A 275 -14.14 -36.54 4.44
C LEU A 275 -13.71 -35.37 3.56
N GLU A 276 -12.85 -35.59 2.56
CA GLU A 276 -12.48 -34.60 1.55
C GLU A 276 -13.72 -34.08 0.82
N THR A 277 -14.55 -34.99 0.32
CA THR A 277 -15.79 -34.64 -0.39
C THR A 277 -16.73 -33.84 0.51
N ALA A 278 -16.92 -34.26 1.76
CA ALA A 278 -17.81 -33.58 2.70
C ALA A 278 -17.29 -32.16 3.05
N THR A 279 -15.99 -32.04 3.37
CA THR A 279 -15.39 -30.76 3.75
C THR A 279 -15.28 -29.79 2.57
N HIS A 280 -15.02 -30.31 1.36
CA HIS A 280 -15.06 -29.53 0.12
C HIS A 280 -16.44 -28.91 -0.11
N HIS A 281 -17.52 -29.72 -0.11
CA HIS A 281 -18.88 -29.21 -0.30
C HIS A 281 -19.30 -28.21 0.78
N TRP A 282 -18.95 -28.46 2.04
CA TRP A 282 -19.22 -27.53 3.13
C TRP A 282 -18.48 -26.20 2.94
N ARG A 283 -17.19 -26.25 2.57
CA ARG A 283 -16.40 -25.04 2.29
C ARG A 283 -17.00 -24.25 1.13
N GLU A 284 -17.35 -24.91 0.04
CA GLU A 284 -17.94 -24.28 -1.16
C GLU A 284 -19.19 -23.46 -0.81
N ALA A 285 -20.05 -23.97 0.06
CA ALA A 285 -21.24 -23.26 0.53
C ALA A 285 -20.92 -21.99 1.36
N VAL A 286 -19.77 -21.94 2.03
CA VAL A 286 -19.39 -20.85 2.95
C VAL A 286 -18.42 -19.84 2.30
N ALA A 287 -17.42 -20.33 1.58
CA ALA A 287 -16.38 -19.53 0.93
C ALA A 287 -16.80 -19.01 -0.45
N GLY A 288 -17.72 -19.70 -1.13
CA GLY A 288 -17.95 -19.55 -2.56
C GLY A 288 -16.78 -20.10 -3.39
N ARG A 289 -17.02 -20.36 -4.67
CA ARG A 289 -15.98 -20.79 -5.61
C ARG A 289 -14.96 -19.67 -5.83
N VAL A 290 -13.66 -19.96 -5.70
CA VAL A 290 -12.62 -19.15 -6.36
C VAL A 290 -12.67 -19.52 -7.84
N ALA A 291 -13.60 -18.91 -8.55
CA ALA A 291 -13.86 -19.17 -9.95
C ALA A 291 -13.02 -18.22 -10.82
N PRO A 292 -12.69 -18.63 -12.08
CA PRO A 292 -12.03 -17.75 -13.03
C PRO A 292 -12.84 -16.47 -13.33
N ALA A 293 -14.18 -16.57 -13.21
CA ALA A 293 -15.12 -15.48 -13.38
C ALA A 293 -16.23 -15.54 -12.33
N ARG A 294 -16.99 -14.46 -12.20
CA ARG A 294 -18.16 -14.35 -11.31
C ARG A 294 -19.33 -13.69 -12.04
N GLY A 295 -20.55 -13.93 -11.57
CA GLY A 295 -21.72 -13.18 -12.03
C GLY A 295 -21.58 -11.69 -11.70
N CYS A 296 -22.04 -10.83 -12.61
CA CYS A 296 -21.91 -9.38 -12.50
C CYS A 296 -23.18 -8.66 -12.98
N LEU A 297 -23.59 -7.66 -12.20
CA LEU A 297 -24.69 -6.76 -12.49
C LEU A 297 -24.13 -5.39 -12.90
N GLU A 298 -24.50 -4.92 -14.08
CA GLU A 298 -24.06 -3.64 -14.63
C GLU A 298 -25.25 -2.69 -14.78
N LEU A 299 -25.21 -1.57 -14.05
CA LEU A 299 -26.26 -0.56 -14.05
C LEU A 299 -25.95 0.51 -15.08
N PHE A 300 -26.89 0.74 -15.99
CA PHE A 300 -26.83 1.79 -17.01
C PHE A 300 -27.80 2.93 -16.67
N THR A 301 -27.37 4.15 -16.94
CA THR A 301 -28.21 5.35 -16.76
C THR A 301 -29.33 5.40 -17.81
N PRO A 302 -30.56 5.81 -17.44
CA PRO A 302 -31.64 6.02 -18.39
C PRO A 302 -31.28 7.02 -19.50
N ALA A 303 -31.84 6.82 -20.69
CA ALA A 303 -31.76 7.76 -21.79
C ALA A 303 -32.55 9.06 -21.48
N GLU A 304 -32.30 10.12 -22.25
CA GLU A 304 -32.98 11.41 -22.04
C GLU A 304 -34.50 11.27 -22.21
N GLY A 305 -35.25 11.61 -21.15
CA GLY A 305 -36.71 11.47 -21.09
C GLY A 305 -37.22 10.12 -20.57
N GLU A 306 -36.34 9.16 -20.29
CA GLU A 306 -36.70 7.89 -19.64
C GLU A 306 -36.44 7.93 -18.13
N GLU A 307 -37.25 7.20 -17.36
CA GLU A 307 -37.11 7.11 -15.90
C GLU A 307 -36.57 5.74 -15.42
N LEU A 308 -36.67 4.71 -16.27
CA LEU A 308 -36.27 3.34 -15.91
C LEU A 308 -34.80 3.10 -16.20
N TRP A 309 -34.13 2.45 -15.27
CA TRP A 309 -32.71 2.12 -15.35
C TRP A 309 -32.53 0.72 -15.89
N ASP A 310 -31.59 0.53 -16.81
CA ASP A 310 -31.27 -0.80 -17.33
C ASP A 310 -30.21 -1.47 -16.44
N LEU A 311 -30.53 -2.64 -15.91
CA LEU A 311 -29.60 -3.50 -15.18
C LEU A 311 -29.29 -4.72 -16.06
N ARG A 312 -28.06 -4.83 -16.57
CA ARG A 312 -27.62 -5.93 -17.43
C ARG A 312 -26.85 -6.99 -16.66
N PHE A 313 -27.01 -8.24 -17.06
CA PHE A 313 -26.32 -9.37 -16.48
C PHE A 313 -25.11 -9.75 -17.32
N SER A 314 -24.00 -10.08 -16.66
CA SER A 314 -22.75 -10.44 -17.32
C SER A 314 -21.92 -11.39 -16.46
N LEU A 315 -20.96 -12.08 -17.06
CA LEU A 315 -19.83 -12.65 -16.34
C LEU A 315 -18.67 -11.67 -16.34
N GLN A 316 -17.98 -11.56 -15.21
CA GLN A 316 -16.81 -10.71 -15.03
C GLN A 316 -15.62 -11.56 -14.63
N ALA A 317 -14.44 -11.37 -15.25
CA ALA A 317 -13.21 -12.01 -14.78
C ALA A 317 -12.92 -11.57 -13.34
N GLU A 318 -12.52 -12.51 -12.50
CA GLU A 318 -12.07 -12.13 -11.16
C GLU A 318 -10.71 -11.44 -11.18
N ALA A 319 -9.77 -11.93 -12.01
CA ALA A 319 -8.41 -11.40 -12.11
C ALA A 319 -8.33 -10.07 -12.85
N GLU A 320 -9.27 -9.79 -13.76
CA GLU A 320 -9.34 -8.56 -14.53
C GLU A 320 -10.80 -8.06 -14.62
N PRO A 321 -11.27 -7.28 -13.63
CA PRO A 321 -12.68 -6.86 -13.52
C PRO A 321 -13.20 -6.01 -14.70
N THR A 322 -12.30 -5.46 -15.51
CA THR A 322 -12.64 -4.74 -16.75
C THR A 322 -13.13 -5.68 -17.85
N LEU A 323 -12.69 -6.93 -17.85
CA LEU A 323 -13.15 -7.93 -18.81
C LEU A 323 -14.49 -8.51 -18.38
N ARG A 324 -15.49 -8.38 -19.25
CA ARG A 324 -16.86 -8.86 -19.04
C ARG A 324 -17.41 -9.52 -20.30
N LEU A 325 -18.24 -10.54 -20.12
CA LEU A 325 -19.04 -11.19 -21.17
C LEU A 325 -20.51 -10.97 -20.87
N ASN A 326 -21.27 -10.45 -21.84
CA ASN A 326 -22.70 -10.26 -21.67
C ASN A 326 -23.44 -11.60 -21.54
N ALA A 327 -24.55 -11.59 -20.81
CA ALA A 327 -25.38 -12.77 -20.60
C ALA A 327 -25.81 -13.45 -21.92
N ALA A 328 -26.13 -12.68 -22.96
CA ALA A 328 -26.48 -13.23 -24.28
C ALA A 328 -25.40 -14.16 -24.85
N ALA A 329 -24.11 -13.76 -24.79
CA ALA A 329 -23.01 -14.61 -25.25
C ALA A 329 -22.83 -15.84 -24.35
N VAL A 330 -23.05 -15.69 -23.05
CA VAL A 330 -23.00 -16.78 -22.07
C VAL A 330 -24.06 -17.84 -22.38
N TRP A 331 -25.31 -17.43 -22.61
CA TRP A 331 -26.40 -18.36 -22.94
C TRP A 331 -26.22 -19.03 -24.29
N THR A 332 -25.65 -18.31 -25.26
CA THR A 332 -25.33 -18.87 -26.60
C THR A 332 -24.29 -19.99 -26.51
N ALA A 333 -23.37 -19.93 -25.54
CA ALA A 333 -22.33 -20.94 -25.37
C ALA A 333 -22.82 -22.25 -24.72
N GLY A 334 -23.95 -22.22 -24.00
CA GLY A 334 -24.50 -23.39 -23.30
C GLY A 334 -23.49 -24.07 -22.37
N ASP A 335 -23.36 -25.40 -22.51
CA ASP A 335 -22.43 -26.25 -21.75
C ASP A 335 -20.98 -26.16 -22.26
N GLY A 336 -20.69 -25.23 -23.16
CA GLY A 336 -19.37 -25.03 -23.75
C GLY A 336 -18.35 -24.38 -22.81
N THR A 337 -17.25 -23.95 -23.40
CA THR A 337 -16.19 -23.18 -22.73
C THR A 337 -16.03 -21.84 -23.45
N LEU A 338 -16.04 -20.75 -22.71
CA LEU A 338 -15.80 -19.40 -23.21
C LEU A 338 -14.44 -18.89 -22.76
N ARG A 339 -13.83 -18.03 -23.58
CA ARG A 339 -12.64 -17.27 -23.21
C ARG A 339 -13.01 -15.83 -22.90
N LEU A 340 -12.49 -15.32 -21.79
CA LEU A 340 -12.66 -13.96 -21.32
C LEU A 340 -11.23 -13.39 -21.15
N GLY A 341 -10.71 -12.80 -22.24
CA GLY A 341 -9.28 -12.50 -22.36
C GLY A 341 -8.44 -13.79 -22.39
N GLU A 342 -7.47 -13.90 -21.48
CA GLU A 342 -6.66 -15.12 -21.28
C GLU A 342 -7.35 -16.14 -20.35
N VAL A 343 -8.49 -15.79 -19.75
CA VAL A 343 -9.18 -16.62 -18.77
C VAL A 343 -10.15 -17.59 -19.48
N GLU A 344 -10.00 -18.88 -19.20
CA GLU A 344 -10.92 -19.93 -19.66
C GLU A 344 -12.05 -20.14 -18.65
N VAL A 345 -13.31 -20.05 -19.10
CA VAL A 345 -14.51 -20.23 -18.28
C VAL A 345 -15.30 -21.42 -18.83
N ARG A 346 -15.30 -22.52 -18.08
CA ARG A 346 -16.08 -23.73 -18.39
C ARG A 346 -17.50 -23.58 -17.86
N GLN A 347 -18.48 -24.09 -18.61
CA GLN A 347 -19.91 -24.05 -18.25
C GLN A 347 -20.36 -22.64 -17.80
N PRO A 348 -20.20 -21.61 -18.65
CA PRO A 348 -20.42 -20.22 -18.27
C PRO A 348 -21.88 -19.96 -17.84
N GLY A 349 -22.85 -20.70 -18.37
CA GLY A 349 -24.26 -20.59 -17.99
C GLY A 349 -24.51 -20.94 -16.53
N GLU A 350 -23.95 -22.06 -16.04
CA GLU A 350 -24.07 -22.46 -14.63
C GLU A 350 -23.46 -21.41 -13.71
N LEU A 351 -22.28 -20.89 -14.07
CA LEU A 351 -21.58 -19.87 -13.29
C LEU A 351 -22.38 -18.55 -13.20
N LEU A 352 -23.03 -18.15 -14.30
CA LEU A 352 -23.89 -16.97 -14.32
C LEU A 352 -25.15 -17.19 -13.48
N LEU A 353 -25.81 -18.34 -13.60
CA LEU A 353 -26.96 -18.70 -12.77
C LEU A 353 -26.61 -18.75 -11.27
N GLU A 354 -25.45 -19.32 -10.92
CA GLU A 354 -24.94 -19.33 -9.54
C GLU A 354 -24.74 -17.90 -9.02
N GLY A 355 -24.16 -17.01 -9.84
CA GLY A 355 -24.01 -15.59 -9.53
C GLY A 355 -25.34 -14.87 -9.33
N LEU A 356 -26.32 -15.08 -10.22
CA LEU A 356 -27.65 -14.49 -10.13
C LEU A 356 -28.44 -15.03 -8.93
N GLY A 357 -28.31 -16.32 -8.61
CA GLY A 357 -28.90 -16.92 -7.42
C GLY A 357 -28.36 -16.30 -6.12
N ARG A 358 -27.05 -16.06 -6.04
CA ARG A 358 -26.44 -15.31 -4.92
C ARG A 358 -26.95 -13.86 -4.87
N ALA A 359 -27.09 -13.22 -6.03
CA ALA A 359 -27.57 -11.86 -6.11
C ALA A 359 -29.02 -11.71 -5.60
N LEU A 360 -29.87 -12.69 -5.90
CA LEU A 360 -31.28 -12.71 -5.48
C LEU A 360 -31.43 -12.75 -3.95
N GLN A 361 -30.49 -13.39 -3.23
CA GLN A 361 -30.50 -13.42 -1.76
C GLN A 361 -30.26 -12.05 -1.12
N VAL A 362 -29.70 -11.10 -1.88
CA VAL A 362 -29.34 -9.75 -1.42
C VAL A 362 -30.25 -8.68 -2.00
N PHE A 363 -30.64 -8.82 -3.27
CA PHE A 363 -31.40 -7.84 -4.03
C PHE A 363 -32.66 -8.49 -4.62
N GLU A 364 -33.70 -8.59 -3.81
CA GLU A 364 -34.99 -9.21 -4.14
C GLU A 364 -35.65 -8.70 -5.45
N PRO A 365 -35.58 -7.41 -5.84
CA PRO A 365 -36.15 -6.96 -7.11
C PRO A 365 -35.62 -7.69 -8.36
N LEU A 366 -34.48 -8.37 -8.24
CA LEU A 366 -33.89 -9.22 -9.28
C LEU A 366 -34.80 -10.36 -9.73
N GLU A 367 -35.73 -10.82 -8.89
CA GLU A 367 -36.66 -11.92 -9.20
C GLU A 367 -37.36 -11.71 -10.55
N ARG A 368 -37.83 -10.49 -10.81
CA ARG A 368 -38.51 -10.09 -12.07
C ARG A 368 -37.60 -10.25 -13.30
N GLY A 369 -36.29 -10.12 -13.13
CA GLY A 369 -35.30 -10.30 -14.19
C GLY A 369 -34.97 -11.75 -14.51
N LEU A 370 -35.39 -12.70 -13.65
CA LEU A 370 -35.06 -14.12 -13.71
C LEU A 370 -36.22 -15.01 -14.18
N GLU A 371 -37.35 -14.42 -14.59
CA GLU A 371 -38.52 -15.16 -15.10
C GLU A 371 -38.26 -15.81 -16.47
N SER A 372 -37.27 -15.31 -17.23
CA SER A 372 -36.85 -15.87 -18.52
C SER A 372 -35.94 -17.08 -18.34
N ALA A 373 -36.05 -18.06 -19.24
CA ALA A 373 -35.11 -19.19 -19.31
C ALA A 373 -33.66 -18.77 -19.62
N ALA A 374 -33.47 -17.61 -20.24
CA ALA A 374 -32.17 -17.00 -20.54
C ALA A 374 -32.21 -15.53 -20.10
N PRO A 375 -31.96 -15.23 -18.82
CA PRO A 375 -32.08 -13.87 -18.30
C PRO A 375 -30.88 -13.03 -18.72
N GLU A 376 -31.12 -11.90 -19.39
CA GLU A 376 -30.06 -11.02 -19.90
C GLU A 376 -30.00 -9.65 -19.25
N GLN A 377 -31.15 -9.09 -18.90
CA GLN A 377 -31.29 -7.77 -18.32
C GLN A 377 -32.65 -7.61 -17.65
N MET A 378 -32.79 -6.57 -16.84
CA MET A 378 -34.06 -6.12 -16.28
C MET A 378 -34.09 -4.59 -16.18
N ARG A 379 -35.29 -4.03 -15.96
CA ARG A 379 -35.46 -2.60 -15.70
C ARG A 379 -35.70 -2.36 -14.21
N LEU A 380 -35.05 -1.33 -13.67
CA LEU A 380 -35.23 -0.85 -12.30
C LEU A 380 -35.95 0.49 -12.28
N THR A 381 -36.81 0.68 -11.29
CA THR A 381 -37.34 2.00 -10.95
C THR A 381 -36.23 2.87 -10.33
N PRO A 382 -36.36 4.21 -10.32
CA PRO A 382 -35.41 5.09 -9.66
C PRO A 382 -35.17 4.74 -8.18
N ALA A 383 -36.21 4.28 -7.47
CA ALA A 383 -36.10 3.87 -6.07
C ALA A 383 -35.28 2.58 -5.91
N GLU A 384 -35.48 1.59 -6.78
CA GLU A 384 -34.71 0.34 -6.77
C GLU A 384 -33.25 0.59 -7.17
N ALA A 385 -33.02 1.43 -8.19
CA ALA A 385 -31.67 1.84 -8.59
C ALA A 385 -30.94 2.55 -7.43
N PHE A 386 -31.65 3.40 -6.67
CA PHE A 386 -31.09 4.01 -5.47
C PHE A 386 -30.72 2.99 -4.39
N VAL A 387 -31.59 2.01 -4.11
CA VAL A 387 -31.28 0.92 -3.16
C VAL A 387 -30.06 0.12 -3.62
N LEU A 388 -29.97 -0.16 -4.92
CA LEU A 388 -28.81 -0.84 -5.51
C LEU A 388 -27.53 -0.04 -5.30
N VAL A 389 -27.49 1.22 -5.72
CA VAL A 389 -26.32 2.10 -5.58
C VAL A 389 -25.92 2.26 -4.12
N ARG A 390 -26.89 2.42 -3.22
CA ARG A 390 -26.61 2.83 -1.84
C ARG A 390 -26.23 1.69 -0.91
N THR A 391 -26.89 0.54 -1.06
CA THR A 391 -26.82 -0.54 -0.08
C THR A 391 -26.55 -1.89 -0.73
N ALA A 392 -27.32 -2.26 -1.76
CA ALA A 392 -27.21 -3.61 -2.30
C ALA A 392 -25.87 -3.83 -3.03
N ALA A 393 -25.30 -2.80 -3.67
CA ALA A 393 -24.05 -2.93 -4.40
C ALA A 393 -22.86 -3.40 -3.53
N SER A 394 -22.77 -2.99 -2.25
CA SER A 394 -21.71 -3.49 -1.36
C SER A 394 -22.02 -4.89 -0.87
N GLN A 395 -23.27 -5.18 -0.52
CA GLN A 395 -23.70 -6.50 -0.05
C GLN A 395 -23.57 -7.57 -1.14
N LEU A 396 -23.88 -7.23 -2.38
CA LEU A 396 -23.71 -8.08 -3.56
C LEU A 396 -22.25 -8.45 -3.78
N ARG A 397 -21.34 -7.48 -3.66
CA ARG A 397 -19.90 -7.72 -3.75
C ARG A 397 -19.39 -8.60 -2.62
N ASP A 398 -19.94 -8.46 -1.42
CA ASP A 398 -19.63 -9.32 -0.27
C ASP A 398 -20.09 -10.77 -0.45
N VAL A 399 -21.12 -11.04 -1.25
CA VAL A 399 -21.51 -12.41 -1.61
C VAL A 399 -20.84 -12.90 -2.91
N GLY A 400 -19.90 -12.13 -3.48
CA GLY A 400 -19.14 -12.54 -4.66
C GLY A 400 -19.79 -12.22 -6.01
N VAL A 401 -20.75 -11.30 -6.04
CA VAL A 401 -21.35 -10.79 -7.28
C VAL A 401 -20.68 -9.46 -7.64
N GLY A 402 -20.14 -9.35 -8.85
CA GLY A 402 -19.60 -8.10 -9.37
C GLY A 402 -20.70 -7.05 -9.54
N VAL A 403 -20.45 -5.81 -9.15
CA VAL A 403 -21.39 -4.70 -9.41
C VAL A 403 -20.65 -3.56 -10.07
N VAL A 404 -21.10 -3.20 -11.27
CA VAL A 404 -20.60 -2.08 -12.05
C VAL A 404 -21.67 -0.99 -12.03
N LEU A 405 -21.30 0.16 -11.47
CA LEU A 405 -22.16 1.34 -11.40
C LEU A 405 -21.64 2.39 -12.39
N PRO A 406 -22.50 3.31 -12.88
CA PRO A 406 -22.07 4.46 -13.65
C PRO A 406 -21.01 5.28 -12.90
N GLY A 407 -20.07 5.88 -13.61
CA GLY A 407 -18.94 6.59 -13.00
C GLY A 407 -19.33 7.70 -12.01
N SER A 408 -20.48 8.35 -12.18
CA SER A 408 -20.99 9.37 -11.26
C SER A 408 -21.60 8.80 -9.98
N LEU A 409 -21.91 7.50 -9.96
CA LEU A 409 -22.60 6.78 -8.88
C LEU A 409 -21.77 5.63 -8.29
N SER A 410 -20.56 5.40 -8.81
CA SER A 410 -19.67 4.31 -8.40
C SER A 410 -19.07 4.45 -7.00
N GLY A 411 -19.45 5.50 -6.27
CA GLY A 411 -19.01 5.79 -4.92
C GLY A 411 -17.78 6.70 -4.87
N GLY A 412 -17.16 6.80 -3.69
CA GLY A 412 -15.99 7.65 -3.47
C GLY A 412 -16.33 9.13 -3.29
N LEU A 413 -15.29 9.95 -3.11
CA LEU A 413 -15.42 11.40 -2.87
C LEU A 413 -16.20 12.05 -4.00
N ALA A 414 -15.85 11.77 -5.26
CA ALA A 414 -16.45 12.33 -6.48
C ALA A 414 -17.98 12.21 -6.57
N SER A 415 -18.58 11.17 -5.97
CA SER A 415 -20.04 10.96 -5.96
C SER A 415 -20.80 11.85 -4.96
N ARG A 416 -20.09 12.55 -4.06
CA ARG A 416 -20.69 13.40 -3.01
C ARG A 416 -20.72 14.86 -3.44
N LEU A 417 -21.57 15.67 -2.80
CA LEU A 417 -21.44 17.12 -2.86
C LEU A 417 -20.12 17.57 -2.26
N GLY A 418 -19.39 18.37 -3.01
CA GLY A 418 -18.12 18.96 -2.61
C GLY A 418 -17.81 20.23 -3.40
N LEU A 419 -16.55 20.66 -3.34
CA LEU A 419 -16.07 21.92 -3.86
C LEU A 419 -15.09 21.71 -5.02
N ALA A 420 -15.26 22.53 -6.06
CA ALA A 420 -14.23 22.80 -7.04
C ALA A 420 -13.66 24.19 -6.73
N ILE A 421 -12.41 24.23 -6.28
CA ILE A 421 -11.71 25.44 -5.84
C ILE A 421 -10.72 25.85 -6.92
N GLU A 422 -10.65 27.15 -7.18
CA GLU A 422 -9.52 27.77 -7.87
C GLU A 422 -8.96 28.88 -7.00
N ALA A 423 -7.65 28.86 -6.76
CA ALA A 423 -7.00 29.77 -5.83
C ALA A 423 -5.65 30.26 -6.40
N GLU A 424 -5.29 31.50 -6.06
CA GLU A 424 -4.04 32.13 -6.45
C GLU A 424 -3.54 33.06 -5.34
N LEU A 425 -2.23 33.32 -5.35
CA LEU A 425 -1.63 34.28 -4.42
C LEU A 425 -1.97 35.73 -4.81
N PRO A 426 -2.31 36.60 -3.83
CA PRO A 426 -2.57 38.01 -4.10
C PRO A 426 -1.39 38.72 -4.79
N GLY A 427 -1.69 39.80 -5.52
CA GLY A 427 -0.69 40.62 -6.19
C GLY A 427 0.40 41.13 -5.24
N GLY A 428 1.66 40.76 -5.48
CA GLY A 428 2.81 41.17 -4.65
C GLY A 428 3.21 40.18 -3.54
N SER A 429 2.37 39.18 -3.25
CA SER A 429 2.70 38.10 -2.31
C SER A 429 3.89 37.24 -2.77
N ARG A 430 4.66 36.67 -1.84
CA ARG A 430 5.64 35.62 -2.14
C ARG A 430 5.15 34.21 -1.76
N GLY A 431 3.96 34.10 -1.15
CA GLY A 431 3.40 32.84 -0.65
C GLY A 431 4.28 32.17 0.41
N LEU A 432 4.80 32.98 1.33
CA LEU A 432 5.71 32.53 2.39
C LEU A 432 5.07 32.64 3.78
N SER A 433 4.00 33.44 3.95
CA SER A 433 3.36 33.62 5.26
C SER A 433 2.18 32.66 5.43
N LEU A 434 2.22 31.81 6.45
CA LEU A 434 1.04 31.07 6.90
C LEU A 434 -0.04 32.07 7.38
N GLY A 435 -1.32 31.75 7.17
CA GLY A 435 -2.44 32.66 7.42
C GLY A 435 -2.62 33.77 6.38
N GLU A 436 -1.78 33.84 5.33
CA GLU A 436 -2.01 34.76 4.21
C GLU A 436 -3.26 34.36 3.43
N GLY A 437 -4.17 35.31 3.21
CA GLY A 437 -5.38 35.10 2.41
C GLY A 437 -5.06 34.92 0.92
N LEU A 438 -5.83 34.08 0.25
CA LEU A 438 -5.71 33.79 -1.17
C LEU A 438 -6.82 34.45 -1.99
N ASP A 439 -6.50 34.86 -3.20
CA ASP A 439 -7.51 35.22 -4.20
C ASP A 439 -8.12 33.94 -4.73
N TRP A 440 -9.37 33.66 -4.38
CA TRP A 440 -9.97 32.35 -4.66
C TRP A 440 -11.43 32.45 -5.11
N ARG A 441 -11.85 31.42 -5.84
CA ARG A 441 -13.22 31.19 -6.28
C ARG A 441 -13.58 29.73 -6.10
N TRP A 442 -14.86 29.45 -5.90
CA TRP A 442 -15.34 28.10 -5.69
C TRP A 442 -16.67 27.87 -6.39
N GLU A 443 -16.91 26.61 -6.75
CA GLU A 443 -18.19 26.11 -7.26
C GLU A 443 -18.56 24.81 -6.54
N LEU A 444 -19.87 24.57 -6.33
CA LEU A 444 -20.33 23.26 -5.87
C LEU A 444 -20.22 22.26 -7.02
N MET A 445 -19.75 21.05 -6.71
CA MET A 445 -19.57 19.97 -7.67
C MET A 445 -20.08 18.64 -7.11
N ILE A 446 -20.76 17.86 -7.97
CA ILE A 446 -21.06 16.43 -7.74
C ILE A 446 -20.86 15.67 -9.04
N GLY A 447 -20.20 14.51 -8.98
CA GLY A 447 -20.06 13.61 -10.13
C GLY A 447 -19.34 14.25 -11.33
N GLY A 448 -18.44 15.19 -11.08
CA GLY A 448 -17.73 15.96 -12.11
C GLY A 448 -18.51 17.12 -12.71
N VAL A 449 -19.74 17.38 -12.27
CA VAL A 449 -20.60 18.44 -12.79
C VAL A 449 -20.78 19.55 -11.78
N THR A 450 -20.66 20.81 -12.23
CA THR A 450 -20.85 21.99 -11.38
C THR A 450 -22.32 22.41 -11.28
N LEU A 451 -22.71 22.82 -10.08
CA LEU A 451 -24.08 23.08 -9.64
C LEU A 451 -24.15 24.45 -8.95
N SER A 452 -25.18 25.24 -9.24
CA SER A 452 -25.51 26.40 -8.41
C SER A 452 -26.36 25.98 -7.19
N LEU A 453 -26.43 26.82 -6.17
CA LEU A 453 -27.33 26.58 -5.03
C LEU A 453 -28.80 26.46 -5.48
N LYS A 454 -29.21 27.27 -6.48
CA LYS A 454 -30.55 27.19 -7.07
C LYS A 454 -30.81 25.87 -7.80
N ASP A 455 -29.80 25.30 -8.45
CA ASP A 455 -29.91 23.98 -9.06
C ASP A 455 -30.10 22.93 -7.97
N LEU A 456 -29.32 23.01 -6.89
CA LEU A 456 -29.39 22.09 -5.76
C LEU A 456 -30.76 22.13 -5.08
N GLU A 457 -31.32 23.32 -4.83
CA GLU A 457 -32.68 23.50 -4.29
C GLU A 457 -33.74 22.86 -5.19
N ARG A 458 -33.66 23.11 -6.51
CA ARG A 458 -34.60 22.54 -7.49
C ARG A 458 -34.51 21.01 -7.54
N LEU A 459 -33.31 20.46 -7.47
CA LEU A 459 -33.10 19.03 -7.50
C LEU A 459 -33.52 18.37 -6.18
N ALA A 460 -33.27 18.99 -5.04
CA ALA A 460 -33.69 18.52 -3.71
C ALA A 460 -35.22 18.54 -3.53
N ALA A 461 -35.94 19.40 -4.27
CA ALA A 461 -37.39 19.39 -4.30
C ALA A 461 -37.98 18.15 -5.00
N LYS A 462 -37.19 17.44 -5.82
CA LYS A 462 -37.62 16.17 -6.41
C LYS A 462 -37.69 15.09 -5.33
N ARG A 463 -38.75 14.29 -5.35
CA ARG A 463 -38.94 13.17 -4.40
C ARG A 463 -37.99 11.98 -4.64
N SER A 464 -37.28 11.97 -5.77
CA SER A 464 -36.31 10.92 -6.12
C SER A 464 -34.91 11.30 -5.61
N PRO A 465 -34.21 10.41 -4.88
CA PRO A 465 -32.85 10.66 -4.41
C PRO A 465 -31.79 10.57 -5.53
N LEU A 466 -32.11 9.91 -6.66
CA LEU A 466 -31.31 9.96 -7.89
C LEU A 466 -31.92 10.99 -8.82
N VAL A 467 -31.10 11.97 -9.23
CA VAL A 467 -31.52 13.07 -10.10
C VAL A 467 -30.53 13.27 -11.24
N GLN A 468 -31.03 13.72 -12.38
CA GLN A 468 -30.20 14.05 -13.53
C GLN A 468 -29.90 15.56 -13.59
N HIS A 469 -28.63 15.92 -13.84
CA HIS A 469 -28.18 17.29 -14.09
C HIS A 469 -27.08 17.31 -15.14
N LYS A 470 -27.22 18.16 -16.17
CA LYS A 470 -26.31 18.27 -17.33
C LYS A 470 -25.90 16.90 -17.93
N GLY A 471 -26.88 16.00 -18.10
CA GLY A 471 -26.67 14.67 -18.68
C GLY A 471 -26.06 13.62 -17.74
N VAL A 472 -25.72 13.98 -16.50
CA VAL A 472 -25.13 13.07 -15.52
C VAL A 472 -26.12 12.79 -14.39
N TRP A 473 -26.19 11.53 -13.96
CA TRP A 473 -27.00 11.14 -12.81
C TRP A 473 -26.23 11.25 -11.51
N ILE A 474 -26.87 11.83 -10.51
CA ILE A 474 -26.26 12.24 -9.24
C ILE A 474 -27.10 11.70 -8.08
N GLU A 475 -26.43 11.22 -7.02
CA GLU A 475 -27.03 10.89 -5.73
C GLU A 475 -27.12 12.17 -4.87
N LEU A 476 -28.34 12.61 -4.54
CA LEU A 476 -28.55 13.67 -3.56
C LEU A 476 -28.77 13.10 -2.17
N ARG A 477 -27.94 13.50 -1.21
CA ARG A 477 -28.08 13.04 0.18
C ARG A 477 -28.85 14.06 1.01
N PRO A 478 -29.59 13.61 2.05
CA PRO A 478 -30.44 14.50 2.86
C PRO A 478 -29.70 15.68 3.53
N GLY A 479 -28.39 15.56 3.73
CA GLY A 479 -27.56 16.61 4.35
C GLY A 479 -26.88 17.57 3.37
N ASP A 480 -26.88 17.26 2.07
CA ASP A 480 -26.05 17.98 1.08
C ASP A 480 -26.53 19.42 0.93
N LEU A 481 -27.85 19.63 0.81
CA LEU A 481 -28.44 20.99 0.71
C LEU A 481 -28.09 21.84 1.93
N LYS A 482 -28.25 21.31 3.15
CA LYS A 482 -27.94 22.04 4.39
C LYS A 482 -26.46 22.40 4.51
N ASN A 483 -25.57 21.51 4.06
CA ASN A 483 -24.13 21.78 4.08
C ASN A 483 -23.77 22.85 3.03
N ALA A 484 -24.36 22.80 1.83
CA ALA A 484 -24.20 23.84 0.82
C ALA A 484 -24.70 25.20 1.33
N GLU A 485 -25.92 25.27 1.85
CA GLU A 485 -26.50 26.50 2.39
C GLU A 485 -25.60 27.12 3.47
N ARG A 486 -25.09 26.29 4.39
CA ARG A 486 -24.19 26.74 5.45
C ARG A 486 -22.86 27.26 4.91
N PHE A 487 -22.31 26.62 3.88
CA PHE A 487 -21.07 27.06 3.24
C PHE A 487 -21.26 28.41 2.54
N CYS A 488 -22.30 28.52 1.71
CA CYS A 488 -22.67 29.75 1.02
C CYS A 488 -22.93 30.92 1.99
N ALA A 489 -23.56 30.63 3.13
CA ALA A 489 -23.89 31.66 4.13
C ALA A 489 -22.69 32.11 4.98
N ALA A 490 -21.67 31.27 5.14
CA ALA A 490 -20.50 31.59 5.94
C ALA A 490 -19.48 32.48 5.21
N ASP A 491 -19.50 32.46 3.87
CA ASP A 491 -18.55 33.17 3.00
C ASP A 491 -17.09 33.03 3.49
N PRO A 492 -16.56 31.79 3.53
CA PRO A 492 -15.27 31.55 4.15
C PRO A 492 -14.14 32.27 3.41
N GLU A 493 -13.10 32.68 4.14
CA GLU A 493 -11.82 33.03 3.52
C GLU A 493 -10.99 31.76 3.33
N LEU A 494 -10.10 31.75 2.33
CA LEU A 494 -9.15 30.66 2.13
C LEU A 494 -7.73 31.17 2.38
N SER A 495 -7.06 30.58 3.35
CA SER A 495 -5.67 30.90 3.68
C SER A 495 -4.66 29.95 3.00
N LEU A 496 -3.40 30.35 2.95
CA LEU A 496 -2.31 29.53 2.42
C LEU A 496 -2.13 28.22 3.19
N ASP A 497 -2.25 28.23 4.51
CA ASP A 497 -2.16 27.02 5.34
C ASP A 497 -3.33 26.06 5.11
N GLU A 498 -4.52 26.59 4.85
CA GLU A 498 -5.65 25.76 4.42
C GLU A 498 -5.43 25.19 3.03
N ALA A 499 -4.93 25.97 2.07
CA ALA A 499 -4.60 25.44 0.74
C ALA A 499 -3.54 24.33 0.80
N LEU A 500 -2.51 24.49 1.61
CA LEU A 500 -1.50 23.45 1.87
C LEU A 500 -2.14 22.20 2.47
N ARG A 501 -3.00 22.34 3.48
CA ARG A 501 -3.73 21.22 4.07
C ARG A 501 -4.61 20.51 3.04
N LEU A 502 -5.41 21.26 2.30
CA LEU A 502 -6.37 20.74 1.32
C LEU A 502 -5.69 20.02 0.14
N THR A 503 -4.42 20.33 -0.14
CA THR A 503 -3.68 19.74 -1.25
C THR A 503 -2.68 18.66 -0.82
N ALA A 504 -2.48 18.44 0.49
CA ALA A 504 -1.56 17.44 1.02
C ALA A 504 -2.04 15.99 0.81
N SER A 505 -3.36 15.76 0.84
CA SER A 505 -3.95 14.44 0.65
C SER A 505 -5.32 14.53 -0.04
N ASP A 506 -5.64 13.51 -0.85
CA ASP A 506 -6.95 13.42 -1.49
C ASP A 506 -8.08 13.27 -0.47
N GLY A 507 -9.15 14.05 -0.67
CA GLY A 507 -10.38 13.93 0.12
C GLY A 507 -10.49 14.81 1.35
N GLU A 508 -9.57 15.75 1.52
CA GLU A 508 -9.67 16.79 2.53
C GLU A 508 -10.96 17.60 2.39
N THR A 509 -11.45 18.10 3.53
CA THR A 509 -12.74 18.81 3.59
C THR A 509 -12.56 20.25 4.04
N LEU A 510 -13.32 21.15 3.41
CA LEU A 510 -13.51 22.52 3.88
C LEU A 510 -14.94 22.66 4.38
N MET A 511 -15.10 22.98 5.67
CA MET A 511 -16.42 23.10 6.31
C MET A 511 -17.37 21.90 6.04
N ARG A 512 -16.84 20.67 6.13
CA ARG A 512 -17.56 19.39 5.88
C ARG A 512 -17.90 19.09 4.41
N LEU A 513 -17.52 19.95 3.48
CA LEU A 513 -17.59 19.65 2.05
C LEU A 513 -16.23 19.13 1.58
N PRO A 514 -16.16 17.94 0.98
CA PRO A 514 -14.93 17.44 0.36
C PRO A 514 -14.49 18.36 -0.78
N VAL A 515 -13.19 18.53 -0.94
CA VAL A 515 -12.61 19.22 -2.10
C VAL A 515 -12.38 18.20 -3.20
N HIS A 516 -13.15 18.29 -4.28
CA HIS A 516 -13.01 17.39 -5.44
C HIS A 516 -11.89 17.82 -6.37
N ARG A 517 -11.70 19.13 -6.46
CA ARG A 517 -10.72 19.73 -7.36
C ARG A 517 -10.17 20.99 -6.73
N PHE A 518 -8.85 21.11 -6.73
CA PHE A 518 -8.14 22.31 -6.33
C PHE A 518 -7.22 22.72 -7.49
N LEU A 519 -7.52 23.84 -8.14
CA LEU A 519 -6.67 24.42 -9.19
C LEU A 519 -5.92 25.59 -8.59
N ALA A 520 -4.63 25.39 -8.34
CA ALA A 520 -3.73 26.48 -7.98
C ALA A 520 -3.27 27.20 -9.25
N GLY A 521 -3.33 28.53 -9.23
CA GLY A 521 -2.67 29.31 -10.27
C GLY A 521 -1.13 29.21 -10.18
N PRO A 522 -0.38 29.69 -11.19
CA PRO A 522 1.05 29.40 -11.31
C PRO A 522 1.91 29.76 -10.10
N ARG A 523 1.59 30.86 -9.39
CA ARG A 523 2.41 31.31 -8.24
C ARG A 523 2.12 30.44 -7.02
N LEU A 524 0.85 30.20 -6.72
CA LEU A 524 0.45 29.29 -5.64
C LEU A 524 0.95 27.87 -5.91
N GLN A 525 0.85 27.38 -7.15
CA GLN A 525 1.31 26.05 -7.54
C GLN A 525 2.80 25.86 -7.25
N ALA A 526 3.64 26.85 -7.56
CA ALA A 526 5.07 26.80 -7.26
C ALA A 526 5.35 26.67 -5.75
N VAL A 527 4.56 27.37 -4.92
CA VAL A 527 4.67 27.26 -3.45
C VAL A 527 4.20 25.89 -2.96
N LEU A 528 3.04 25.41 -3.41
CA LEU A 528 2.52 24.08 -3.04
C LEU A 528 3.50 22.97 -3.41
N GLU A 529 4.06 23.02 -4.63
CA GLU A 529 5.09 22.09 -5.09
C GLU A 529 6.33 22.14 -4.19
N GLN A 530 6.80 23.33 -3.84
CA GLN A 530 7.96 23.48 -2.97
C GLN A 530 7.72 22.91 -1.56
N TYR A 531 6.50 23.00 -1.04
CA TYR A 531 6.12 22.38 0.24
C TYR A 531 5.90 20.87 0.14
N HIS A 532 5.26 20.36 -0.92
CA HIS A 532 4.99 18.92 -1.07
C HIS A 532 6.21 18.12 -1.53
N GLN A 533 7.16 18.77 -2.21
CA GLN A 533 8.43 18.16 -2.61
C GLN A 533 9.45 18.10 -1.46
N GLN A 534 9.04 18.29 -0.20
CA GLN A 534 9.91 18.24 0.98
C GLN A 534 10.59 16.86 1.14
N LYS A 535 11.69 16.68 0.41
CA LYS A 535 12.87 15.99 0.89
C LYS A 535 13.32 16.70 2.16
N ALA A 536 13.85 15.94 3.12
CA ALA A 536 14.58 16.53 4.23
C ALA A 536 15.58 17.55 3.65
N PRO A 537 15.55 18.82 4.08
CA PRO A 537 16.46 19.83 3.52
C PRO A 537 17.90 19.36 3.68
N ASP A 538 18.72 19.62 2.66
CA ASP A 538 20.11 19.15 2.65
C ASP A 538 20.83 19.61 3.92
N PRO A 539 21.58 18.72 4.60
CA PRO A 539 22.36 19.10 5.76
C PRO A 539 23.34 20.21 5.36
N LEU A 540 23.39 21.26 6.17
CA LEU A 540 24.32 22.36 5.96
C LEU A 540 25.54 22.18 6.88
N PRO A 541 26.76 22.30 6.35
CA PRO A 541 27.97 22.25 7.17
C PRO A 541 28.04 23.48 8.09
N ALA A 542 28.92 23.41 9.08
CA ALA A 542 29.22 24.56 9.94
C ALA A 542 29.61 25.80 9.09
N PRO A 543 28.98 26.97 9.32
CA PRO A 543 29.24 28.15 8.51
C PRO A 543 30.61 28.77 8.81
N GLU A 544 31.11 29.59 7.89
CA GLU A 544 32.35 30.33 8.09
C GLU A 544 32.29 31.20 9.37
N GLY A 545 33.39 31.23 10.12
CA GLY A 545 33.47 31.93 11.42
C GLY A 545 32.86 31.17 12.60
N PHE A 546 32.34 29.96 12.38
CA PHE A 546 31.89 29.07 13.45
C PHE A 546 33.05 28.25 14.04
N ALA A 547 33.34 28.44 15.32
CA ALA A 547 34.43 27.81 16.05
C ALA A 547 33.98 26.49 16.71
N GLY A 548 33.67 25.49 15.89
CA GLY A 548 33.26 24.15 16.33
C GLY A 548 32.93 23.22 15.17
N GLN A 549 32.68 21.95 15.46
CA GLN A 549 32.21 20.96 14.47
C GLN A 549 30.79 20.54 14.81
N LEU A 550 29.89 20.66 13.84
CA LEU A 550 28.53 20.16 13.96
C LEU A 550 28.52 18.63 13.77
N ARG A 551 27.69 17.94 14.54
CA ARG A 551 27.39 16.52 14.29
C ARG A 551 26.45 16.40 13.08
N PRO A 552 26.40 15.25 12.38
CA PRO A 552 25.55 15.09 11.21
C PRO A 552 24.06 15.43 11.43
N TYR A 553 23.53 15.18 12.62
CA TYR A 553 22.16 15.57 12.95
C TYR A 553 21.99 17.08 13.21
N GLN A 554 23.04 17.76 13.69
CA GLN A 554 23.05 19.22 13.90
C GLN A 554 23.19 19.96 12.56
N GLU A 555 23.92 19.39 11.60
CA GLU A 555 23.98 19.89 10.22
C GLU A 555 22.61 19.79 9.53
N ARG A 556 21.88 18.68 9.76
CA ARG A 556 20.47 18.57 9.35
C ARG A 556 19.59 19.61 10.05
N GLY A 557 19.76 19.80 11.36
CA GLY A 557 19.04 20.83 12.12
C GLY A 557 19.29 22.24 11.58
N LEU A 558 20.54 22.57 11.24
CA LEU A 558 20.92 23.83 10.60
C LEU A 558 20.29 23.99 9.21
N GLY A 559 20.31 22.93 8.39
CA GLY A 559 19.64 22.89 7.10
C GLY A 559 18.14 23.16 7.22
N TRP A 560 17.50 22.55 8.21
CA TRP A 560 16.08 22.73 8.50
C TRP A 560 15.73 24.14 9.01
N LEU A 561 16.50 24.70 9.94
CA LEU A 561 16.30 26.08 10.41
C LEU A 561 16.48 27.10 9.28
N THR A 562 17.49 26.89 8.43
CA THR A 562 17.75 27.73 7.26
C THR A 562 16.64 27.60 6.23
N PHE A 563 16.12 26.40 6.02
CA PHE A 563 14.95 26.16 5.19
C PHE A 563 13.77 26.98 5.72
N LEU A 564 13.36 26.80 6.98
CA LEU A 564 12.24 27.54 7.57
C LEU A 564 12.40 29.06 7.48
N HIS A 565 13.62 29.56 7.72
CA HIS A 565 13.91 31.00 7.59
C HIS A 565 13.69 31.53 6.17
N ARG A 566 14.05 30.76 5.13
CA ARG A 566 13.79 31.17 3.73
C ARG A 566 12.30 31.33 3.43
N PHE A 567 11.44 30.64 4.18
CA PHE A 567 9.99 30.77 4.09
C PHE A 567 9.39 31.68 5.15
N ASP A 568 10.19 32.47 5.87
CA ASP A 568 9.71 33.34 6.97
C ASP A 568 8.86 32.60 8.02
N GLN A 569 9.11 31.29 8.18
CA GLN A 569 8.42 30.43 9.14
C GLN A 569 9.16 30.40 10.48
N GLY A 570 8.39 30.37 11.57
CA GLY A 570 8.91 30.08 12.90
C GLY A 570 9.33 28.62 13.04
N ALA A 571 10.23 28.34 13.98
CA ALA A 571 10.71 26.99 14.26
C ALA A 571 10.51 26.63 15.74
N CYS A 572 9.97 25.44 16.01
CA CYS A 572 10.02 24.82 17.33
C CYS A 572 11.10 23.72 17.31
N LEU A 573 12.33 24.07 17.69
CA LEU A 573 13.43 23.13 17.74
C LEU A 573 13.35 22.28 19.03
N ALA A 574 12.66 21.14 18.94
CA ALA A 574 12.32 20.28 20.07
C ALA A 574 13.20 19.02 20.18
N ASP A 575 14.48 19.11 19.78
CA ASP A 575 15.44 18.02 19.98
C ASP A 575 15.53 17.62 21.46
N ASP A 576 15.84 16.35 21.74
CA ASP A 576 16.02 15.85 23.09
C ASP A 576 17.09 16.61 23.89
N MET A 577 16.99 16.54 25.22
CA MET A 577 17.96 17.16 26.12
C MET A 577 19.36 16.58 25.88
N GLY A 578 20.36 17.45 25.71
CA GLY A 578 21.76 17.05 25.47
C GLY A 578 22.19 17.01 24.00
N LEU A 579 21.27 17.09 23.03
CA LEU A 579 21.61 17.09 21.58
C LEU A 579 22.18 18.43 21.07
N GLY A 580 22.28 19.44 21.93
CA GLY A 580 22.91 20.72 21.57
C GLY A 580 22.02 21.62 20.71
N LYS A 581 20.84 21.98 21.21
CA LYS A 581 19.99 23.02 20.59
C LYS A 581 20.67 24.39 20.55
N THR A 582 21.44 24.71 21.58
CA THR A 582 22.21 25.96 21.69
C THR A 582 23.20 26.12 20.54
N ILE A 583 24.00 25.08 20.29
CA ILE A 583 25.00 25.08 19.23
C ILE A 583 24.36 25.16 17.84
N GLN A 584 23.22 24.50 17.61
CA GLN A 584 22.46 24.60 16.37
C GLN A 584 21.92 26.03 16.13
N LEU A 585 21.37 26.68 17.15
CA LEU A 585 20.89 28.06 17.03
C LEU A 585 22.04 29.04 16.74
N LEU A 586 23.18 28.89 17.43
CA LEU A 586 24.35 29.73 17.20
C LEU A 586 24.92 29.55 15.79
N ALA A 587 25.00 28.30 15.31
CA ALA A 587 25.39 28.02 13.94
C ALA A 587 24.41 28.65 12.93
N PHE A 588 23.11 28.60 13.20
CA PHE A 588 22.11 29.26 12.36
C PHE A 588 22.29 30.78 12.33
N LEU A 589 22.50 31.44 13.47
CA LEU A 589 22.75 32.89 13.51
C LEU A 589 24.03 33.29 12.77
N GLN A 590 25.10 32.48 12.91
CA GLN A 590 26.34 32.70 12.16
C GLN A 590 26.11 32.51 10.65
N HIS A 591 25.33 31.51 10.25
CA HIS A 591 24.95 31.30 8.86
C HIS A 591 24.21 32.53 8.29
N LEU A 592 23.23 33.08 9.01
CA LEU A 592 22.54 34.31 8.61
C LEU A 592 23.47 35.52 8.51
N LYS A 593 24.46 35.62 9.40
CA LYS A 593 25.46 36.69 9.35
C LYS A 593 26.30 36.60 8.08
N VAL A 594 26.82 35.41 7.77
CA VAL A 594 27.64 35.16 6.57
C VAL A 594 26.83 35.41 5.29
N ALA A 595 25.55 35.02 5.27
CA ALA A 595 24.65 35.25 4.15
C ALA A 595 24.23 36.74 3.99
N GLY A 596 24.51 37.60 4.96
CA GLY A 596 24.07 39.01 4.96
C GLY A 596 22.59 39.22 5.31
N ASP A 597 21.92 38.17 5.81
CA ASP A 597 20.51 38.17 6.18
C ASP A 597 20.28 38.62 7.63
N LEU A 598 21.32 38.57 8.48
CA LEU A 598 21.27 39.07 9.86
C LEU A 598 21.33 40.61 9.94
N LYS A 599 20.22 41.27 9.57
CA LYS A 599 20.13 42.74 9.45
C LYS A 599 19.69 43.46 10.73
N ARG A 600 19.20 42.72 11.73
CA ARG A 600 18.63 43.26 12.98
C ARG A 600 19.20 42.52 14.19
N PRO A 601 19.25 43.15 15.38
CA PRO A 601 19.63 42.48 16.61
C PRO A 601 18.68 41.29 16.91
N VAL A 602 19.25 40.19 17.39
CA VAL A 602 18.50 39.00 17.82
C VAL A 602 18.26 39.07 19.32
N LEU A 603 17.01 38.92 19.73
CA LEU A 603 16.64 38.81 21.14
C LEU A 603 16.55 37.34 21.54
N LEU A 604 17.38 36.93 22.48
CA LEU A 604 17.31 35.61 23.10
C LEU A 604 16.74 35.72 24.51
N VAL A 605 15.66 34.98 24.78
CA VAL A 605 15.03 34.91 26.11
C VAL A 605 15.26 33.51 26.67
N ALA A 606 15.85 33.43 27.86
CA ALA A 606 16.13 32.16 28.53
C ALA A 606 16.02 32.32 30.07
N PRO A 607 15.83 31.21 30.83
CA PRO A 607 15.88 31.24 32.28
C PRO A 607 17.20 31.85 32.80
N THR A 608 17.13 32.56 33.92
CA THR A 608 18.28 33.27 34.50
C THR A 608 19.46 32.35 34.79
N SER A 609 19.21 31.09 35.15
CA SER A 609 20.22 30.08 35.46
C SER A 609 21.09 29.68 34.27
N VAL A 610 20.64 29.89 33.03
CA VAL A 610 21.36 29.45 31.82
C VAL A 610 22.00 30.59 31.03
N LEU A 611 21.79 31.85 31.43
CA LEU A 611 22.34 33.02 30.73
C LEU A 611 23.88 32.98 30.63
N THR A 612 24.54 32.63 31.73
CA THR A 612 26.01 32.51 31.76
C THR A 612 26.50 31.40 30.82
N ASN A 613 25.73 30.31 30.69
CA ASN A 613 26.07 29.22 29.76
C ASN A 613 25.92 29.67 28.31
N TRP A 614 24.83 30.35 27.96
CA TRP A 614 24.63 30.95 26.63
C TRP A 614 25.76 31.91 26.25
N ARG A 615 26.18 32.79 27.17
CA ARG A 615 27.28 33.71 26.93
C ARG A 615 28.60 32.98 26.66
N ARG A 616 28.90 31.94 27.46
CA ARG A 616 30.11 31.13 27.29
C ARG A 616 30.10 30.38 25.96
N GLU A 617 28.98 29.73 25.63
CA GLU A 617 28.85 28.98 24.37
C GLU A 617 28.90 29.91 23.16
N ALA A 618 28.25 31.07 23.19
CA ALA A 618 28.32 32.04 22.11
C ALA A 618 29.73 32.59 21.90
N ALA A 619 30.46 32.89 22.98
CA ALA A 619 31.87 33.29 22.89
C ALA A 619 32.78 32.17 22.37
N GLY A 620 32.44 30.91 22.66
CA GLY A 620 33.19 29.74 22.21
C GLY A 620 32.94 29.36 20.76
N PHE A 621 31.67 29.29 20.33
CA PHE A 621 31.26 28.80 19.01
C PHE A 621 31.12 29.90 17.97
N THR A 622 30.80 31.14 18.37
CA THR A 622 30.53 32.26 17.45
C THR A 622 31.22 33.53 17.95
N PRO A 623 32.56 33.58 17.98
CA PRO A 623 33.32 34.67 18.62
C PRO A 623 33.08 36.04 17.97
N GLU A 624 32.63 36.06 16.72
CA GLU A 624 32.32 37.30 16.00
C GLU A 624 30.89 37.81 16.20
N LEU A 625 30.04 37.08 16.92
CA LEU A 625 28.72 37.58 17.31
C LEU A 625 28.85 38.39 18.59
N VAL A 626 28.43 39.65 18.53
CA VAL A 626 28.44 40.55 19.70
C VAL A 626 27.28 40.20 20.61
N VAL A 627 27.58 39.56 21.74
CA VAL A 627 26.57 39.19 22.75
C VAL A 627 26.54 40.22 23.88
N ARG A 628 25.33 40.69 24.23
CA ARG A 628 25.09 41.60 25.34
C ARG A 628 24.03 41.06 26.28
N GLU A 629 24.34 40.96 27.56
CA GLU A 629 23.39 40.50 28.58
C GLU A 629 22.49 41.65 29.03
N HIS A 630 21.17 41.44 28.95
CA HIS A 630 20.16 42.34 29.50
C HIS A 630 19.57 41.73 30.78
N TYR A 631 20.34 41.74 31.87
CA TYR A 631 19.97 41.08 33.13
C TYR A 631 20.42 41.88 34.36
N GLY A 632 19.74 41.67 35.48
CA GLY A 632 20.07 42.27 36.77
C GLY A 632 19.45 43.66 37.05
N PRO A 633 19.74 44.22 38.23
CA PRO A 633 19.14 45.48 38.71
C PRO A 633 19.70 46.73 38.03
N ARG A 634 20.89 46.64 37.40
CA ARG A 634 21.53 47.75 36.65
C ARG A 634 21.22 47.74 35.16
N ARG A 635 20.25 46.92 34.72
CA ARG A 635 19.88 46.85 33.30
C ARG A 635 19.23 48.16 32.84
N PRO A 636 19.47 48.61 31.60
CA PRO A 636 18.79 49.79 31.04
C PRO A 636 17.26 49.60 31.03
N SER A 637 16.49 50.51 31.61
CA SER A 637 15.02 50.41 31.68
C SER A 637 14.28 51.36 30.72
N SER A 638 15.00 52.23 30.01
CA SER A 638 14.43 53.20 29.08
C SER A 638 14.93 52.99 27.65
N GLU A 639 14.07 53.26 26.67
CA GLU A 639 14.38 53.13 25.24
C GLU A 639 15.66 53.91 24.82
N PRO A 640 15.93 55.14 25.28
CA PRO A 640 17.17 55.84 24.94
C PRO A 640 18.42 55.16 25.53
N ALA A 641 18.31 54.60 26.74
CA ALA A 641 19.39 53.87 27.40
C ALA A 641 19.63 52.50 26.76
N LEU A 642 18.60 51.91 26.13
CA LEU A 642 18.68 50.73 25.29
C LEU A 642 19.24 51.03 23.89
N LYS A 643 19.12 52.24 23.34
CA LYS A 643 19.66 52.57 22.01
C LYS A 643 21.16 52.91 22.01
N ARG A 644 21.69 53.48 23.10
CA ARG A 644 23.11 53.88 23.22
C ARG A 644 24.12 52.72 23.08
N PRO A 645 23.90 51.53 23.68
CA PRO A 645 24.84 50.43 23.56
C PRO A 645 24.81 49.75 22.18
N TRP A 646 23.70 49.83 21.43
CA TRP A 646 23.45 48.98 20.26
C TRP A 646 23.66 49.71 18.91
N ARG A 647 24.29 50.89 18.96
CA ARG A 647 24.88 51.59 17.81
C ARG A 647 26.35 51.20 17.72
N GLY A 648 26.63 50.07 17.07
CA GLY A 648 27.99 49.56 16.87
C GLY A 648 27.94 48.40 15.91
#